data_AF-L8G8Y2-F1
#
_entry.id   AF-L8G8Y2-F1
#
_cell.length_a   1.000
_cell.length_b   1.000
_cell.length_c   1.000
_cell.angle_alpha   90.00
_cell.angle_beta   90.00
_cell.angle_gamma   90.00
#
_symmetry.space_group_name_H-M   'P 1'
#
loop_
_entity.id
_entity.type
_entity.pdbx_description
1 polymer ?
#
loop_
_entity_poly.entity_id
_entity_poly.type
_entity_poly.pdbx_seq_one_letter_code
_entity_poly.pdbx_strand_id
1 'polypeptide(L)'
;MAQPSTPASSNAGIFGSAIYSGAGSHAPLGLTPGSAASSTNTFLMPNSPVKPAAKDNYRPKLVRTLGQRPACLVNATVTYCGGNNIYAFGGFDAYTDEVYNHVLKLDMVSHQWSLVDNYGDIPGVRMGHTATLYQGDKLLIFGGENEHRTYLSDLIIFDLKTAHWTQPAVTGPIPKGRARHAAVLHEDKLFIVGGITGHNNYVLDDICYLDLKTFTWSRAWRFVGRFDHQASIWGDRMWVFGGLSQDAEKVGDIYWLDLKGTPAFDSPPAYDTWDRRVSRQGSTRQSAASSPAPVGSTGYAANSSSAQVNPASFQLNTSPPAAPGAVSSLKFVSGPNIPAQGSGMHFHVFTSGNLLDFVTPAVTITPADCSLSSLDLDTLRWQKLAEGREIFRSGYRWHYCTMNEDGTKAWLLGCPTDPAATDLGPNGFEEYLSDIMEIDLRKYGLLGNDLAKENRADVRTPFTSLSGHSGRSTPQPSRGLGADLAILFNVPPESGSGTDFIVTASREDDDWDDNAAMSSAGSPSGSVVQNWLAPDASTSQPIHVHKLILQARWAHFARLYNAQMAEFHTKKMHIPEPYPVVKAFLYYLYTDSIHMDDVPELNDVAGLLVLSNIYNIPHLRLLCVNRLSKEMDVEHACITWHSAGVANEEWLRKRAANYCLLHWGRVVRTQGFLKLPRMALVDLSQEIDMEGRVVGGEELEVVGGVGGGEVWGWGGVGEEV
;
A
#
# COMPACT_ATOMS: atom_id res chain seq x y z
N MET A 1 -69.24 -14.91 10.90
CA MET A 1 -69.47 -14.88 9.44
C MET A 1 -68.21 -14.33 8.80
N ALA A 2 -67.70 -14.78 7.66
CA ALA A 2 -67.86 -15.95 6.78
C ALA A 2 -67.04 -15.58 5.52
N GLN A 3 -66.60 -16.54 4.72
CA GLN A 3 -65.83 -16.25 3.49
C GLN A 3 -66.76 -16.07 2.25
N PRO A 4 -66.47 -16.56 1.02
CA PRO A 4 -66.06 -15.67 -0.07
C PRO A 4 -66.88 -15.87 -1.37
N SER A 5 -66.51 -15.14 -2.44
CA SER A 5 -66.71 -15.59 -3.83
C SER A 5 -65.69 -14.88 -4.74
N THR A 6 -64.85 -15.50 -5.59
CA THR A 6 -64.94 -16.67 -6.50
C THR A 6 -65.64 -16.38 -7.85
N PRO A 7 -65.24 -17.04 -8.98
CA PRO A 7 -65.23 -16.40 -10.30
C PRO A 7 -66.24 -16.96 -11.33
N ALA A 8 -66.16 -16.47 -12.57
CA ALA A 8 -66.84 -17.04 -13.76
C ALA A 8 -65.95 -18.08 -14.49
N SER A 9 -66.55 -19.03 -15.20
CA SER A 9 -65.90 -20.28 -15.66
C SER A 9 -66.52 -20.91 -16.93
N SER A 10 -65.92 -22.03 -17.40
CA SER A 10 -66.50 -23.10 -18.26
C SER A 10 -66.55 -22.85 -19.79
N ASN A 11 -66.56 -23.83 -20.72
CA ASN A 11 -66.37 -25.32 -20.73
C ASN A 11 -66.12 -25.79 -22.21
N ALA A 12 -65.73 -27.01 -22.62
CA ALA A 12 -65.38 -28.30 -21.96
C ALA A 12 -64.11 -28.90 -22.69
N GLY A 13 -63.83 -30.17 -23.05
CA GLY A 13 -64.51 -31.50 -23.02
C GLY A 13 -64.61 -32.15 -24.43
N ILE A 14 -64.64 -33.48 -24.68
CA ILE A 14 -64.47 -34.73 -23.89
C ILE A 14 -64.05 -35.91 -24.86
N PHE A 15 -63.62 -37.08 -24.33
CA PHE A 15 -63.47 -38.45 -24.92
C PHE A 15 -62.11 -38.87 -25.55
N GLY A 16 -61.57 -40.07 -25.27
CA GLY A 16 -61.88 -41.07 -24.22
C GLY A 16 -61.30 -42.50 -24.43
N SER A 17 -61.05 -43.26 -23.34
CA SER A 17 -60.88 -44.76 -23.21
C SER A 17 -59.85 -45.52 -24.08
N ALA A 18 -59.18 -46.62 -23.69
CA ALA A 18 -58.91 -47.35 -22.42
C ALA A 18 -57.75 -48.37 -22.69
N ILE A 19 -57.07 -49.00 -21.71
CA ILE A 19 -57.24 -50.39 -21.20
C ILE A 19 -55.99 -50.79 -20.35
N TYR A 20 -56.12 -51.82 -19.48
CA TYR A 20 -55.10 -52.68 -18.80
C TYR A 20 -53.69 -52.79 -19.46
N SER A 21 -52.56 -53.10 -18.77
CA SER A 21 -52.29 -53.64 -17.42
C SER A 21 -50.81 -53.43 -17.01
N GLY A 22 -50.44 -53.69 -15.74
CA GLY A 22 -49.03 -53.89 -15.33
C GLY A 22 -48.73 -53.60 -13.85
N ALA A 23 -48.20 -54.58 -13.12
CA ALA A 23 -47.60 -54.41 -11.78
C ALA A 23 -46.07 -54.29 -11.90
N GLY A 24 -45.33 -53.74 -10.91
CA GLY A 24 -45.77 -53.21 -9.61
C GLY A 24 -44.66 -52.43 -8.91
N SER A 25 -44.97 -51.80 -7.78
CA SER A 25 -44.05 -50.89 -7.08
C SER A 25 -43.07 -51.63 -6.16
N HIS A 26 -41.77 -51.47 -6.42
CA HIS A 26 -40.71 -51.76 -5.46
C HIS A 26 -39.92 -50.47 -5.13
N ALA A 27 -40.02 -50.00 -3.90
CA ALA A 27 -39.06 -49.08 -3.33
C ALA A 27 -37.81 -49.86 -2.89
N PRO A 28 -36.58 -49.37 -3.14
CA PRO A 28 -35.40 -49.92 -2.51
C PRO A 28 -35.39 -49.53 -1.04
N LEU A 29 -35.60 -50.52 -0.16
CA LEU A 29 -35.27 -50.39 1.26
C LEU A 29 -33.76 -50.15 1.41
N GLY A 30 -33.38 -49.34 2.40
CA GLY A 30 -31.99 -48.91 2.56
C GLY A 30 -31.03 -50.06 2.85
N LEU A 31 -29.89 -50.06 2.18
CA LEU A 31 -28.70 -50.78 2.62
C LEU A 31 -27.83 -49.82 3.44
N THR A 32 -27.82 -50.01 4.75
CA THR A 32 -26.70 -49.54 5.58
C THR A 32 -25.41 -50.16 5.04
N PRO A 33 -24.34 -49.39 4.78
CA PRO A 33 -23.03 -49.97 4.51
C PRO A 33 -22.65 -50.89 5.68
N GLY A 34 -22.37 -52.16 5.38
CA GLY A 34 -21.92 -53.10 6.40
C GLY A 34 -20.61 -52.62 7.02
N SER A 35 -20.43 -52.84 8.32
CA SER A 35 -19.19 -52.50 9.05
C SER A 35 -18.05 -53.44 8.65
N ALA A 36 -17.55 -53.29 7.42
CA ALA A 36 -16.32 -53.90 6.93
C ALA A 36 -15.14 -52.96 7.27
N ALA A 37 -14.17 -53.47 8.01
CA ALA A 37 -13.04 -52.67 8.46
C ALA A 37 -12.07 -52.37 7.30
N SER A 38 -12.05 -51.11 6.84
CA SER A 38 -10.91 -50.50 6.15
C SER A 38 -10.61 -49.14 6.78
N SER A 39 -9.77 -49.13 7.82
CA SER A 39 -9.27 -47.91 8.49
C SER A 39 -8.18 -47.19 7.67
N THR A 40 -8.29 -47.25 6.34
CA THR A 40 -7.17 -47.10 5.40
C THR A 40 -7.51 -46.30 4.15
N ASN A 41 -8.80 -46.08 3.84
CA ASN A 41 -9.20 -45.31 2.67
C ASN A 41 -9.01 -43.80 2.93
N THR A 42 -8.18 -43.14 2.14
CA THR A 42 -8.00 -41.67 2.22
C THR A 42 -9.02 -40.98 1.32
N PHE A 43 -9.74 -39.99 1.86
CA PHE A 43 -10.71 -39.20 1.10
C PHE A 43 -9.99 -38.18 0.20
N LEU A 44 -10.45 -38.06 -1.05
CA LEU A 44 -9.93 -37.08 -1.99
C LEU A 44 -10.77 -35.79 -1.88
N MET A 45 -10.15 -34.69 -1.46
CA MET A 45 -10.82 -33.39 -1.44
C MET A 45 -11.30 -33.02 -2.85
N PRO A 46 -12.61 -32.77 -3.06
CA PRO A 46 -13.11 -32.45 -4.38
C PRO A 46 -12.67 -31.05 -4.82
N ASN A 47 -12.22 -30.92 -6.07
CA ASN A 47 -11.98 -29.63 -6.69
C ASN A 47 -13.28 -28.82 -6.62
N SER A 48 -13.21 -27.61 -6.06
CA SER A 48 -14.40 -26.75 -5.94
C SER A 48 -14.96 -26.41 -7.32
N PRO A 49 -16.30 -26.36 -7.48
CA PRO A 49 -16.90 -26.07 -8.78
C PRO A 49 -16.44 -24.69 -9.27
N VAL A 50 -15.76 -24.66 -10.41
CA VAL A 50 -15.31 -23.43 -11.07
C VAL A 50 -16.55 -22.61 -11.42
N LYS A 51 -16.84 -21.60 -10.60
CA LYS A 51 -17.87 -20.62 -10.94
C LYS A 51 -17.40 -19.86 -12.17
N PRO A 52 -18.20 -19.77 -13.25
CA PRO A 52 -17.90 -18.83 -14.32
C PRO A 52 -17.98 -17.41 -13.74
N ALA A 53 -16.82 -16.77 -13.60
CA ALA A 53 -16.72 -15.43 -13.05
C ALA A 53 -17.22 -14.39 -14.06
N ALA A 54 -17.94 -13.37 -13.57
CA ALA A 54 -18.12 -12.15 -14.35
C ALA A 54 -16.77 -11.42 -14.47
N LYS A 55 -16.49 -10.83 -15.64
CA LYS A 55 -15.35 -9.93 -15.85
C LYS A 55 -15.63 -8.56 -15.20
N ASP A 56 -15.67 -8.54 -13.88
CA ASP A 56 -15.82 -7.31 -13.09
C ASP A 56 -14.44 -6.67 -12.86
N ASN A 57 -13.89 -6.06 -13.93
CA ASN A 57 -12.67 -5.28 -13.87
C ASN A 57 -12.74 -4.23 -12.76
N TYR A 58 -11.82 -4.28 -11.79
CA TYR A 58 -11.85 -3.34 -10.67
C TYR A 58 -11.58 -1.91 -11.16
N ARG A 59 -12.51 -1.00 -10.85
CA ARG A 59 -12.35 0.45 -11.02
C ARG A 59 -12.71 1.17 -9.72
N PRO A 60 -11.97 2.22 -9.33
CA PRO A 60 -12.29 3.06 -8.18
C PRO A 60 -13.75 3.54 -8.16
N LYS A 61 -14.32 3.60 -6.95
CA LYS A 61 -15.71 4.03 -6.75
C LYS A 61 -15.74 5.54 -6.59
N LEU A 62 -16.34 6.21 -7.57
CA LEU A 62 -16.69 7.63 -7.50
C LEU A 62 -18.06 7.79 -6.81
N VAL A 63 -18.15 8.70 -5.83
CA VAL A 63 -19.38 9.02 -5.10
C VAL A 63 -19.53 10.53 -4.98
N ARG A 64 -20.70 11.06 -5.36
CA ARG A 64 -21.06 12.47 -5.17
C ARG A 64 -21.35 12.72 -3.68
N THR A 65 -20.67 13.68 -3.07
CA THR A 65 -20.90 14.10 -1.69
C THR A 65 -22.18 14.95 -1.57
N LEU A 66 -22.77 14.95 -0.38
CA LEU A 66 -23.97 15.72 -0.05
C LEU A 66 -23.71 16.65 1.15
N GLY A 67 -24.71 17.44 1.55
CA GLY A 67 -24.61 18.34 2.70
C GLY A 67 -23.82 19.63 2.41
N GLN A 68 -23.19 20.19 3.45
CA GLN A 68 -22.46 21.45 3.39
C GLN A 68 -21.05 21.24 2.81
N ARG A 69 -20.96 21.03 1.50
CA ARG A 69 -19.67 20.81 0.81
C ARG A 69 -18.73 22.02 1.01
N PRO A 70 -17.45 21.82 1.37
CA PRO A 70 -16.46 22.89 1.36
C PRO A 70 -16.13 23.30 -0.07
N ALA A 71 -15.74 24.56 -0.25
CA ALA A 71 -15.15 25.03 -1.50
C ALA A 71 -13.85 24.28 -1.81
N CYS A 72 -13.45 24.26 -3.08
CA CYS A 72 -12.18 23.75 -3.57
C CYS A 72 -11.00 24.69 -3.22
N LEU A 73 -10.89 25.04 -1.93
CA LEU A 73 -9.85 25.92 -1.39
C LEU A 73 -8.45 25.38 -1.71
N VAL A 74 -7.48 26.28 -1.78
CA VAL A 74 -6.06 25.99 -1.97
C VAL A 74 -5.35 26.01 -0.61
N ASN A 75 -4.39 25.09 -0.43
CA ASN A 75 -3.59 24.94 0.79
C ASN A 75 -4.41 24.79 2.09
N ALA A 76 -5.59 24.16 2.03
CA ALA A 76 -6.27 23.63 3.21
C ALA A 76 -5.60 22.33 3.68
N THR A 77 -5.97 21.84 4.85
CA THR A 77 -5.61 20.48 5.29
C THR A 77 -6.82 19.56 5.24
N VAL A 78 -6.66 18.37 4.65
CA VAL A 78 -7.69 17.33 4.60
C VAL A 78 -7.14 16.00 5.16
N THR A 79 -7.66 15.59 6.31
CA THR A 79 -7.08 14.51 7.13
C THR A 79 -8.14 13.47 7.50
N TYR A 80 -7.91 12.21 7.15
CA TYR A 80 -8.67 11.08 7.71
C TYR A 80 -8.39 10.97 9.21
N CYS A 81 -9.45 10.94 10.02
CA CYS A 81 -9.40 11.04 11.48
C CYS A 81 -9.94 9.79 12.20
N GLY A 82 -9.93 8.64 11.52
CA GLY A 82 -10.49 7.39 12.05
C GLY A 82 -12.03 7.37 12.02
N GLY A 83 -12.60 6.20 12.37
CA GLY A 83 -14.04 6.03 12.52
C GLY A 83 -14.89 6.38 11.29
N ASN A 84 -14.33 6.24 10.07
CA ASN A 84 -14.93 6.68 8.80
C ASN A 84 -15.15 8.19 8.65
N ASN A 85 -14.33 9.05 9.28
CA ASN A 85 -14.45 10.51 9.17
C ASN A 85 -13.22 11.14 8.52
N ILE A 86 -13.44 12.08 7.59
CA ILE A 86 -12.41 12.98 7.05
C ILE A 86 -12.74 14.39 7.53
N TYR A 87 -11.75 15.12 8.02
CA TYR A 87 -11.89 16.53 8.41
C TYR A 87 -11.12 17.43 7.43
N ALA A 88 -11.72 18.56 7.09
CA ALA A 88 -11.12 19.63 6.31
C ALA A 88 -11.06 20.91 7.16
N PHE A 89 -9.94 21.63 7.11
CA PHE A 89 -9.74 22.86 7.88
C PHE A 89 -8.80 23.85 7.17
N GLY A 90 -9.16 25.14 7.24
CA GLY A 90 -8.42 26.27 6.69
C GLY A 90 -8.34 26.27 5.16
N GLY A 91 -7.31 26.92 4.62
CA GLY A 91 -7.13 27.17 3.18
C GLY A 91 -7.66 28.53 2.74
N PHE A 92 -7.44 28.87 1.48
CA PHE A 92 -7.91 30.13 0.86
C PHE A 92 -8.58 29.87 -0.50
N ASP A 93 -9.51 30.74 -0.91
CA ASP A 93 -10.16 30.64 -2.20
C ASP A 93 -9.29 31.27 -3.32
N ALA A 94 -9.10 30.54 -4.42
CA ALA A 94 -8.21 30.95 -5.51
C ALA A 94 -8.74 32.11 -6.37
N TYR A 95 -10.02 32.46 -6.23
CA TYR A 95 -10.70 33.52 -6.97
C TYR A 95 -11.00 34.76 -6.11
N THR A 96 -11.28 34.60 -4.81
CA THR A 96 -11.57 35.73 -3.90
C THR A 96 -10.38 36.17 -3.04
N ASP A 97 -9.29 35.39 -2.95
CA ASP A 97 -8.16 35.56 -2.00
C ASP A 97 -8.61 35.50 -0.51
N GLU A 98 -9.85 35.09 -0.23
CA GLU A 98 -10.39 34.94 1.14
C GLU A 98 -9.80 33.71 1.82
N VAL A 99 -9.30 33.88 3.04
CA VAL A 99 -8.75 32.80 3.87
C VAL A 99 -9.78 32.34 4.90
N TYR A 100 -9.87 31.04 5.15
CA TYR A 100 -10.89 30.44 6.01
C TYR A 100 -10.32 29.82 7.29
N ASN A 101 -11.20 29.57 8.28
CA ASN A 101 -10.94 28.76 9.48
C ASN A 101 -12.08 27.76 9.79
N HIS A 102 -13.01 27.54 8.86
CA HIS A 102 -14.10 26.60 9.06
C HIS A 102 -13.58 25.17 9.23
N VAL A 103 -14.14 24.43 10.19
CA VAL A 103 -13.93 22.99 10.35
C VAL A 103 -15.10 22.27 9.68
N LEU A 104 -14.83 21.51 8.63
CA LEU A 104 -15.83 20.69 7.96
C LEU A 104 -15.48 19.21 8.10
N LYS A 105 -16.53 18.39 8.20
CA LYS A 105 -16.44 16.95 8.43
C LYS A 105 -17.24 16.19 7.39
N LEU A 106 -16.58 15.27 6.69
CA LEU A 106 -17.19 14.28 5.81
C LEU A 106 -17.32 12.95 6.55
N ASP A 107 -18.54 12.46 6.72
CA ASP A 107 -18.80 11.06 7.07
C ASP A 107 -18.73 10.18 5.81
N MET A 108 -17.83 9.20 5.81
CA MET A 108 -17.60 8.27 4.70
C MET A 108 -18.64 7.13 4.63
N VAL A 109 -19.55 7.01 5.60
CA VAL A 109 -20.69 6.09 5.53
C VAL A 109 -21.84 6.74 4.76
N SER A 110 -22.28 7.92 5.18
CA SER A 110 -23.38 8.65 4.51
C SER A 110 -22.94 9.52 3.33
N HIS A 111 -21.63 9.75 3.16
CA HIS A 111 -21.02 10.65 2.16
C HIS A 111 -21.49 12.10 2.29
N GLN A 112 -21.80 12.55 3.52
CA GLN A 112 -22.28 13.89 3.81
C GLN A 112 -21.21 14.76 4.47
N TRP A 113 -21.01 15.96 3.91
CA TRP A 113 -20.28 17.04 4.55
C TRP A 113 -21.18 17.80 5.54
N SER A 114 -20.58 18.20 6.66
CA SER A 114 -21.19 19.01 7.70
C SER A 114 -20.19 20.05 8.21
N LEU A 115 -20.66 21.27 8.48
CA LEU A 115 -19.91 22.23 9.29
C LEU A 115 -19.91 21.71 10.74
N VAL A 116 -18.76 21.78 11.41
CA VAL A 116 -18.64 21.33 12.79
C VAL A 116 -18.79 22.51 13.73
N ASP A 117 -19.86 22.52 14.53
CA ASP A 117 -19.97 23.43 15.68
C ASP A 117 -18.79 23.19 16.63
N ASN A 118 -17.96 24.21 16.82
CA ASN A 118 -16.69 24.11 17.54
C ASN A 118 -16.46 25.29 18.48
N TYR A 119 -15.68 25.05 19.54
CA TYR A 119 -15.57 25.92 20.71
C TYR A 119 -14.12 26.07 21.18
N GLY A 120 -13.88 26.97 22.14
CA GLY A 120 -12.57 27.15 22.78
C GLY A 120 -11.68 28.18 22.10
N ASP A 121 -10.38 27.89 22.02
CA ASP A 121 -9.35 28.77 21.45
C ASP A 121 -9.38 28.71 19.90
N ILE A 122 -10.51 29.11 19.30
CA ILE A 122 -10.75 28.96 17.85
C ILE A 122 -9.65 29.71 17.06
N PRO A 123 -8.92 29.03 16.15
CA PRO A 123 -7.84 29.63 15.38
C PRO A 123 -8.35 30.70 14.42
N GLY A 124 -7.57 31.77 14.25
CA GLY A 124 -7.72 32.70 13.13
C GLY A 124 -7.50 32.02 11.78
N VAL A 125 -8.03 32.65 10.73
CA VAL A 125 -7.98 32.18 9.33
C VAL A 125 -6.54 31.90 8.88
N ARG A 126 -6.34 30.75 8.23
CA ARG A 126 -5.01 30.30 7.81
C ARG A 126 -5.00 29.34 6.64
N MET A 127 -3.95 29.41 5.84
CA MET A 127 -3.63 28.49 4.75
C MET A 127 -2.19 27.98 4.85
N GLY A 128 -1.91 26.81 4.28
CA GLY A 128 -0.57 26.21 4.25
C GLY A 128 -0.05 25.77 5.61
N HIS A 129 -0.90 25.63 6.62
CA HIS A 129 -0.61 24.94 7.87
C HIS A 129 -0.56 23.42 7.65
N THR A 130 -0.06 22.68 8.64
CA THR A 130 -0.16 21.21 8.67
C THR A 130 -1.15 20.76 9.71
N ALA A 131 -1.89 19.69 9.41
CA ALA A 131 -2.76 18.99 10.36
C ALA A 131 -2.28 17.54 10.50
N THR A 132 -2.06 17.08 11.73
CA THR A 132 -1.57 15.71 12.00
C THR A 132 -2.38 15.05 13.11
N LEU A 133 -2.91 13.86 12.83
CA LEU A 133 -3.71 13.08 13.78
C LEU A 133 -2.82 12.48 14.88
N TYR A 134 -3.10 12.84 16.13
CA TYR A 134 -2.41 12.35 17.33
C TYR A 134 -3.37 11.56 18.21
N GLN A 135 -2.91 10.38 18.66
CA GLN A 135 -3.65 9.45 19.55
C GLN A 135 -5.06 9.05 19.07
N GLY A 136 -5.37 9.24 17.79
CA GLY A 136 -6.66 8.92 17.18
C GLY A 136 -7.82 9.85 17.58
N ASP A 137 -7.58 10.88 18.39
CA ASP A 137 -8.64 11.77 18.89
C ASP A 137 -8.32 13.27 18.88
N LYS A 138 -7.12 13.67 18.44
CA LYS A 138 -6.71 15.08 18.36
C LYS A 138 -6.06 15.38 17.01
N LEU A 139 -6.42 16.51 16.41
CA LEU A 139 -5.66 17.10 15.30
C LEU A 139 -4.70 18.15 15.86
N LEU A 140 -3.41 17.95 15.61
CA LEU A 140 -2.37 18.94 15.86
C LEU A 140 -2.27 19.86 14.64
N ILE A 141 -2.68 21.12 14.79
CA ILE A 141 -2.50 22.17 13.78
C ILE A 141 -1.24 22.95 14.10
N PHE A 142 -0.31 23.04 13.15
CA PHE A 142 0.91 23.84 13.31
C PHE A 142 1.12 24.82 12.15
N GLY A 143 1.38 26.08 12.53
CA GLY A 143 1.80 27.16 11.64
C GLY A 143 0.76 27.55 10.58
N GLY A 144 1.24 27.83 9.38
CA GLY A 144 0.50 28.41 8.26
C GLY A 144 0.82 29.88 8.01
N GLU A 145 0.09 30.48 7.08
CA GLU A 145 0.06 31.90 6.77
C GLU A 145 -1.39 32.40 7.00
N ASN A 146 -1.58 33.65 7.41
CA ASN A 146 -2.92 34.24 7.60
C ASN A 146 -3.29 35.26 6.51
N GLU A 147 -4.52 35.79 6.58
CA GLU A 147 -5.02 36.88 5.70
C GLU A 147 -4.12 38.13 5.62
N HIS A 148 -3.26 38.36 6.63
CA HIS A 148 -2.30 39.48 6.66
C HIS A 148 -0.90 39.06 6.18
N ARG A 149 -0.78 37.92 5.47
CA ARG A 149 0.47 37.33 4.95
C ARG A 149 1.54 37.17 6.02
N THR A 150 1.09 36.92 7.26
CA THR A 150 1.93 36.71 8.43
C THR A 150 2.06 35.21 8.69
N TYR A 151 3.31 34.74 8.64
CA TYR A 151 3.66 33.34 8.90
C TYR A 151 3.56 33.01 10.39
N LEU A 152 2.83 31.96 10.73
CA LEU A 152 2.50 31.54 12.08
C LEU A 152 3.43 30.43 12.58
N SER A 153 3.71 30.42 13.89
CA SER A 153 4.48 29.37 14.60
C SER A 153 3.73 28.82 15.82
N ASP A 154 2.41 28.98 15.85
CA ASP A 154 1.55 28.44 16.88
C ASP A 154 1.29 26.93 16.68
N LEU A 155 1.16 26.21 17.80
CA LEU A 155 0.48 24.92 17.85
C LEU A 155 -0.91 25.17 18.44
N ILE A 156 -1.95 24.68 17.77
CA ILE A 156 -3.31 24.64 18.30
C ILE A 156 -3.85 23.22 18.11
N ILE A 157 -4.53 22.67 19.12
CA ILE A 157 -5.04 21.30 19.13
C ILE A 157 -6.55 21.31 19.06
N PHE A 158 -7.11 20.63 18.06
CA PHE A 158 -8.55 20.35 17.98
C PHE A 158 -8.85 18.96 18.53
N ASP A 159 -9.67 18.89 19.57
CA ASP A 159 -10.16 17.62 20.12
C ASP A 159 -11.37 17.12 19.32
N LEU A 160 -11.23 15.97 18.67
CA LEU A 160 -12.23 15.39 17.75
C LEU A 160 -13.47 14.84 18.48
N LYS A 161 -13.40 14.61 19.80
CA LYS A 161 -14.50 14.07 20.61
C LYS A 161 -15.38 15.17 21.19
N THR A 162 -14.80 16.32 21.52
CA THR A 162 -15.48 17.47 22.15
C THR A 162 -15.65 18.68 21.22
N ALA A 163 -15.10 18.62 20.00
CA ALA A 163 -15.05 19.72 19.04
C ALA A 163 -14.46 21.02 19.64
N HIS A 164 -13.46 20.87 20.50
CA HIS A 164 -12.88 21.98 21.26
C HIS A 164 -11.43 22.25 20.84
N TRP A 165 -11.15 23.51 20.53
CA TRP A 165 -9.81 24.03 20.27
C TRP A 165 -9.11 24.39 21.57
N THR A 166 -7.82 24.10 21.65
CA THR A 166 -6.96 24.48 22.78
C THR A 166 -5.59 24.92 22.29
N GLN A 167 -5.07 26.02 22.82
CA GLN A 167 -3.70 26.47 22.55
C GLN A 167 -2.78 26.12 23.73
N PRO A 168 -2.04 24.99 23.69
CA PRO A 168 -1.17 24.59 24.77
C PRO A 168 0.03 25.56 24.92
N ALA A 169 0.42 25.83 26.16
CA ALA A 169 1.62 26.60 26.45
C ALA A 169 2.88 25.81 26.07
N VAL A 170 3.53 26.21 24.98
CA VAL A 170 4.80 25.62 24.51
C VAL A 170 6.02 26.34 25.07
N THR A 171 7.12 25.60 25.25
CA THR A 171 8.40 26.13 25.73
C THR A 171 9.58 25.70 24.85
N GLY A 172 10.80 26.12 25.18
CA GLY A 172 11.98 25.90 24.34
C GLY A 172 12.13 26.92 23.20
N PRO A 173 13.09 26.73 22.28
CA PRO A 173 13.31 27.62 21.14
C PRO A 173 12.23 27.40 20.06
N ILE A 174 11.11 28.11 20.19
CA ILE A 174 10.00 28.07 19.23
C ILE A 174 10.52 28.35 17.80
N PRO A 175 10.20 27.50 16.80
CA PRO A 175 10.66 27.68 15.42
C PRO A 175 10.10 28.97 14.79
N LYS A 176 10.78 29.45 13.74
CA LYS A 176 10.24 30.51 12.88
C LYS A 176 8.87 30.12 12.33
N GLY A 177 7.96 31.09 12.29
CA GLY A 177 6.66 30.93 11.65
C GLY A 177 6.80 30.59 10.18
N ARG A 178 5.96 29.68 9.69
CA ARG A 178 6.15 29.04 8.38
C ARG A 178 4.84 28.46 7.83
N ALA A 179 4.78 28.35 6.51
CA ALA A 179 3.73 27.65 5.80
C ALA A 179 4.33 26.68 4.77
N ARG A 180 3.52 25.74 4.25
CA ARG A 180 3.88 24.77 3.20
C ARG A 180 5.07 23.87 3.58
N HIS A 181 5.29 23.72 4.89
CA HIS A 181 6.20 22.75 5.50
C HIS A 181 5.55 21.36 5.58
N ALA A 182 6.35 20.31 5.79
CA ALA A 182 5.84 19.01 6.17
C ALA A 182 5.83 18.85 7.70
N ALA A 183 4.89 18.06 8.20
CA ALA A 183 4.83 17.66 9.60
C ALA A 183 4.56 16.15 9.72
N VAL A 184 5.18 15.48 10.70
CA VAL A 184 5.01 14.04 10.92
C VAL A 184 5.26 13.65 12.39
N LEU A 185 4.59 12.59 12.86
CA LEU A 185 4.70 12.09 14.23
C LEU A 185 5.65 10.88 14.34
N HIS A 186 6.48 10.88 15.38
CA HIS A 186 7.27 9.71 15.81
C HIS A 186 7.49 9.78 17.33
N GLU A 187 7.24 8.68 18.06
CA GLU A 187 7.48 8.52 19.52
C GLU A 187 7.01 9.70 20.42
N ASP A 188 5.79 10.16 20.18
CA ASP A 188 5.16 11.35 20.82
C ASP A 188 5.93 12.66 20.59
N LYS A 189 6.59 12.79 19.44
CA LYS A 189 7.20 14.03 18.96
C LYS A 189 6.62 14.42 17.60
N LEU A 190 6.19 15.67 17.46
CA LEU A 190 5.75 16.26 16.19
C LEU A 190 6.96 16.91 15.53
N PHE A 191 7.49 16.28 14.49
CA PHE A 191 8.58 16.84 13.69
C PHE A 191 8.04 17.78 12.63
N ILE A 192 8.74 18.89 12.41
CA ILE A 192 8.45 19.91 11.39
C ILE A 192 9.68 20.04 10.47
N VAL A 193 9.46 20.03 9.15
CA VAL A 193 10.52 20.09 8.13
C VAL A 193 10.25 21.20 7.12
N GLY A 194 11.23 22.07 6.91
CA GLY A 194 11.26 23.05 5.82
C GLY A 194 10.07 24.01 5.79
N GLY A 195 9.52 24.24 4.59
CA GLY A 195 8.47 25.23 4.31
C GLY A 195 9.04 26.58 3.84
N ILE A 196 8.18 27.60 3.78
CA ILE A 196 8.53 28.99 3.45
C ILE A 196 8.24 29.95 4.60
N THR A 197 8.99 31.05 4.66
CA THR A 197 8.81 32.13 5.64
C THR A 197 9.25 33.50 5.13
N GLY A 198 8.72 34.58 5.72
CA GLY A 198 9.08 35.97 5.43
C GLY A 198 8.60 36.48 4.07
N HIS A 199 8.65 37.80 3.86
CA HIS A 199 8.03 38.46 2.70
C HIS A 199 8.58 38.06 1.31
N ASN A 200 9.73 37.38 1.26
CA ASN A 200 10.35 36.89 0.02
C ASN A 200 10.18 35.37 -0.14
N ASN A 201 9.26 34.75 0.61
CA ASN A 201 9.00 33.30 0.62
C ASN A 201 10.29 32.46 0.76
N TYR A 202 11.14 32.83 1.72
CA TYR A 202 12.43 32.17 1.92
C TYR A 202 12.22 30.71 2.31
N VAL A 203 12.73 29.80 1.48
CA VAL A 203 12.66 28.35 1.73
C VAL A 203 13.56 27.98 2.90
N LEU A 204 12.96 27.35 3.91
CA LEU A 204 13.63 26.85 5.10
C LEU A 204 14.24 25.48 4.83
N ASP A 205 15.47 25.28 5.31
CA ASP A 205 16.20 24.00 5.25
C ASP A 205 16.35 23.33 6.63
N ASP A 206 15.53 23.73 7.60
CA ASP A 206 15.58 23.24 8.97
C ASP A 206 14.61 22.10 9.30
N ILE A 207 15.02 21.30 10.28
CA ILE A 207 14.21 20.32 10.99
C ILE A 207 14.22 20.63 12.50
N CYS A 208 13.07 20.51 13.14
CA CYS A 208 12.91 20.54 14.58
C CYS A 208 11.77 19.62 15.00
N TYR A 209 11.62 19.35 16.30
CA TYR A 209 10.47 18.63 16.83
C TYR A 209 9.90 19.31 18.07
N LEU A 210 8.59 19.14 18.29
CA LEU A 210 7.93 19.41 19.55
C LEU A 210 7.72 18.09 20.29
N ASP A 211 8.26 17.99 21.51
CA ASP A 211 7.98 16.87 22.39
C ASP A 211 6.58 17.03 23.01
N LEU A 212 5.64 16.15 22.68
CA LEU A 212 4.22 16.28 23.04
C LEU A 212 3.92 15.81 24.48
N LYS A 213 4.89 15.23 25.18
CA LYS A 213 4.80 14.89 26.61
C LYS A 213 5.16 16.08 27.49
N THR A 214 6.00 16.99 27.01
CA THR A 214 6.53 18.15 27.75
C THR A 214 6.17 19.51 27.13
N PHE A 215 5.52 19.52 25.95
CA PHE A 215 5.27 20.71 25.13
C PHE A 215 6.52 21.60 24.95
N THR A 216 7.68 20.97 24.84
CA THR A 216 8.97 21.66 24.66
C THR A 216 9.52 21.43 23.27
N TRP A 217 9.87 22.50 22.57
CA TRP A 217 10.54 22.45 21.27
C TRP A 217 12.00 22.02 21.40
N SER A 218 12.46 21.20 20.46
CA SER A 218 13.88 21.00 20.19
C SER A 218 14.50 22.28 19.62
N ARG A 219 15.82 22.40 19.75
CA ARG A 219 16.56 23.30 18.86
C ARG A 219 16.40 22.87 17.39
N ALA A 220 16.55 23.81 16.47
CA ALA A 220 16.59 23.51 15.04
C ALA A 220 17.94 22.91 14.62
N TRP A 221 17.90 22.12 13.55
CA TRP A 221 19.05 21.58 12.82
C TRP A 221 18.84 21.72 11.31
N ARG A 222 19.91 21.67 10.53
CA ARG A 222 19.85 21.75 9.06
C ARG A 222 19.69 20.37 8.42
N PHE A 223 18.69 20.21 7.55
CA PHE A 223 18.33 18.94 6.90
C PHE A 223 18.14 19.11 5.38
N VAL A 224 16.96 19.53 4.92
CA VAL A 224 16.64 19.67 3.48
C VAL A 224 15.73 20.87 3.22
N GLY A 225 16.11 21.72 2.26
CA GLY A 225 15.37 22.93 1.88
C GLY A 225 14.32 22.66 0.81
N ARG A 226 13.04 22.71 1.17
CA ARG A 226 11.88 22.59 0.25
C ARG A 226 10.54 22.95 0.91
N PHE A 227 9.52 23.19 0.09
CA PHE A 227 8.11 23.40 0.48
C PHE A 227 7.18 22.57 -0.41
N ASP A 228 5.89 22.43 -0.07
CA ASP A 228 4.91 21.53 -0.74
C ASP A 228 5.36 20.06 -0.83
N HIS A 229 6.22 19.63 0.10
CA HIS A 229 6.79 18.28 0.14
C HIS A 229 6.04 17.40 1.14
N GLN A 230 6.09 16.09 0.94
CA GLN A 230 5.52 15.13 1.90
C GLN A 230 6.62 14.55 2.79
N ALA A 231 6.30 14.36 4.06
CA ALA A 231 7.10 13.58 5.00
C ALA A 231 6.33 12.32 5.47
N SER A 232 7.05 11.24 5.78
CA SER A 232 6.50 10.01 6.35
C SER A 232 7.51 9.29 7.25
N ILE A 233 7.05 8.37 8.10
CA ILE A 233 7.92 7.51 8.93
C ILE A 233 7.82 6.06 8.45
N TRP A 234 8.96 5.43 8.19
CA TRP A 234 9.05 3.99 7.94
C TRP A 234 10.36 3.40 8.46
N GLY A 235 10.29 2.29 9.18
CA GLY A 235 11.48 1.56 9.65
C GLY A 235 12.39 2.39 10.56
N ASP A 236 11.81 3.20 11.45
CA ASP A 236 12.50 4.14 12.35
C ASP A 236 13.30 5.26 11.63
N ARG A 237 12.92 5.55 10.39
CA ARG A 237 13.44 6.63 9.54
C ARG A 237 12.35 7.62 9.19
N MET A 238 12.72 8.91 9.13
CA MET A 238 11.93 9.91 8.42
C MET A 238 12.31 9.89 6.94
N TRP A 239 11.30 9.92 6.07
CA TRP A 239 11.44 10.02 4.62
C TRP A 239 10.78 11.31 4.12
N VAL A 240 11.43 12.00 3.20
CA VAL A 240 10.96 13.27 2.60
C VAL A 240 11.08 13.17 1.08
N PHE A 241 9.99 13.47 0.36
CA PHE A 241 9.95 13.43 -1.11
C PHE A 241 9.07 14.53 -1.70
N GLY A 242 9.34 14.85 -2.97
CA GLY A 242 8.56 15.82 -3.75
C GLY A 242 8.71 17.24 -3.23
N GLY A 243 7.74 18.08 -3.62
CA GLY A 243 7.73 19.51 -3.34
C GLY A 243 8.58 20.32 -4.29
N LEU A 244 8.88 21.56 -3.87
CA LEU A 244 9.50 22.61 -4.65
C LEU A 244 10.83 23.06 -4.03
N SER A 245 11.84 23.30 -4.86
CA SER A 245 13.17 23.80 -4.48
C SER A 245 13.15 25.29 -4.09
N GLN A 246 14.30 25.83 -3.67
CA GLN A 246 14.48 27.27 -3.49
C GLN A 246 14.21 28.08 -4.78
N ASP A 247 14.46 27.48 -5.94
CA ASP A 247 14.23 28.04 -7.28
C ASP A 247 12.81 27.78 -7.81
N ALA A 248 11.92 27.25 -6.95
CA ALA A 248 10.53 26.85 -7.25
C ALA A 248 10.40 25.74 -8.33
N GLU A 249 11.43 24.92 -8.53
CA GLU A 249 11.37 23.73 -9.40
C GLU A 249 10.86 22.49 -8.64
N LYS A 250 10.06 21.64 -9.29
CA LYS A 250 9.63 20.33 -8.75
C LYS A 250 10.84 19.41 -8.52
N VAL A 251 11.02 18.89 -7.30
CA VAL A 251 12.17 18.04 -6.93
C VAL A 251 11.81 16.56 -6.78
N GLY A 252 12.23 15.76 -7.76
CA GLY A 252 12.07 14.29 -7.80
C GLY A 252 13.18 13.50 -7.07
N ASP A 253 13.71 14.02 -5.97
CA ASP A 253 14.68 13.32 -5.12
C ASP A 253 14.09 13.00 -3.72
N ILE A 254 14.51 11.85 -3.18
CA ILE A 254 14.10 11.36 -1.87
C ILE A 254 15.25 11.56 -0.88
N TYR A 255 14.92 12.07 0.31
CA TYR A 255 15.82 12.20 1.46
C TYR A 255 15.31 11.32 2.59
N TRP A 256 16.22 10.78 3.40
CA TRP A 256 15.85 10.15 4.67
C TRP A 256 16.86 10.43 5.78
N LEU A 257 16.37 10.27 7.01
CA LEU A 257 17.07 10.54 8.26
C LEU A 257 16.82 9.40 9.25
N ASP A 258 17.89 8.77 9.73
CA ASP A 258 17.85 7.76 10.80
C ASP A 258 17.54 8.43 12.16
N LEU A 259 16.32 8.25 12.67
CA LEU A 259 15.86 8.87 13.92
C LEU A 259 16.35 8.11 15.17
N LYS A 260 16.32 6.78 15.11
CA LYS A 260 16.51 5.90 16.28
C LYS A 260 17.97 5.60 16.59
N GLY A 261 18.31 5.62 17.88
CA GLY A 261 19.70 5.49 18.32
C GLY A 261 20.51 6.77 18.11
N THR A 262 19.81 7.88 17.83
CA THR A 262 20.35 9.23 17.77
C THR A 262 19.90 9.95 19.05
N PRO A 263 20.77 10.11 20.07
CA PRO A 263 20.35 10.56 21.41
C PRO A 263 19.65 11.93 21.46
N ALA A 264 19.84 12.78 20.45
CA ALA A 264 19.18 14.06 20.31
C ALA A 264 17.69 13.97 19.93
N PHE A 265 17.24 12.82 19.41
CA PHE A 265 15.83 12.49 19.19
C PHE A 265 15.28 11.58 20.29
N ASP A 266 16.10 10.66 20.83
CA ASP A 266 15.69 9.74 21.90
C ASP A 266 15.41 10.47 23.24
N SER A 267 16.15 11.55 23.55
CA SER A 267 16.02 12.30 24.81
C SER A 267 15.03 13.48 24.73
N PRO A 268 14.43 13.92 25.86
CA PRO A 268 13.73 15.19 25.95
C PRO A 268 14.65 16.37 25.58
N PRO A 269 14.14 17.46 24.98
CA PRO A 269 14.95 18.51 24.40
C PRO A 269 15.73 19.30 25.46
N ALA A 270 17.00 18.96 25.65
CA ALA A 270 17.93 19.70 26.49
C ALA A 270 18.30 21.05 25.84
N TYR A 271 17.74 22.14 26.38
CA TYR A 271 18.24 23.48 26.10
C TYR A 271 19.42 23.80 27.01
N ASP A 272 20.51 24.32 26.44
CA ASP A 272 21.74 24.52 27.18
C ASP A 272 21.71 25.80 28.03
N THR A 273 22.35 25.76 29.20
CA THR A 273 22.39 26.89 30.15
C THR A 273 23.80 27.47 30.35
N TRP A 274 24.81 26.99 29.59
CA TRP A 274 26.19 27.46 29.72
C TRP A 274 26.42 28.93 29.32
N ASP A 275 25.54 29.52 28.51
CA ASP A 275 25.71 30.88 27.93
C ASP A 275 25.53 32.06 28.93
N ARG A 276 25.46 31.76 30.25
CA ARG A 276 25.42 32.76 31.34
C ARG A 276 26.59 32.71 32.32
N ARG A 277 27.64 31.90 32.07
CA ARG A 277 28.74 31.68 33.04
C ARG A 277 30.17 31.86 32.50
N VAL A 278 30.38 32.71 31.50
CA VAL A 278 31.74 33.17 31.11
C VAL A 278 31.92 34.66 31.38
N SER A 279 32.03 35.00 32.67
CA SER A 279 32.64 36.26 33.12
C SER A 279 33.41 36.02 34.41
N ARG A 280 34.60 36.62 34.50
CA ARG A 280 35.58 36.49 35.61
C ARG A 280 36.22 35.11 35.80
N GLN A 281 37.13 34.75 34.89
CA GLN A 281 38.47 34.28 35.29
C GLN A 281 39.48 34.56 34.17
N GLY A 282 40.71 34.86 34.52
CA GLY A 282 41.79 35.10 33.55
C GLY A 282 43.15 34.92 34.22
N SER A 283 44.12 34.37 33.48
CA SER A 283 45.50 34.24 33.94
C SER A 283 46.50 34.10 32.79
N THR A 284 47.60 34.85 32.88
CA THR A 284 49.01 34.53 32.50
C THR A 284 49.38 33.94 31.12
N ARG A 285 50.31 34.63 30.45
CA ARG A 285 51.17 34.19 29.32
C ARG A 285 52.19 33.08 29.72
N GLN A 286 52.73 32.36 28.73
CA GLN A 286 54.17 32.03 28.61
C GLN A 286 54.56 31.63 27.16
N SER A 287 55.87 31.47 26.84
CA SER A 287 56.39 31.53 25.44
C SER A 287 57.82 30.99 25.19
N ALA A 288 58.06 30.29 24.07
CA ALA A 288 59.34 30.04 23.35
C ALA A 288 59.02 29.44 21.94
N ALA A 289 59.69 29.63 20.78
CA ALA A 289 61.10 29.86 20.37
C ALA A 289 61.91 28.54 20.17
N SER A 290 62.03 27.93 18.98
CA SER A 290 62.89 28.22 17.78
C SER A 290 64.38 27.81 17.96
N SER A 291 65.08 26.95 17.19
CA SER A 291 65.37 26.89 15.71
C SER A 291 66.20 25.58 15.37
N PRO A 292 67.01 25.46 14.30
CA PRO A 292 66.71 25.21 12.87
C PRO A 292 67.31 23.88 12.27
N ALA A 293 67.30 23.72 10.92
CA ALA A 293 67.62 22.49 10.15
C ALA A 293 69.12 22.26 9.79
N PRO A 294 69.48 21.15 9.08
CA PRO A 294 69.57 21.20 7.59
C PRO A 294 68.99 19.94 6.87
N VAL A 295 69.31 19.76 5.56
CA VAL A 295 68.49 19.05 4.56
C VAL A 295 69.23 17.92 3.80
N GLY A 296 68.48 16.98 3.19
CA GLY A 296 68.96 16.01 2.20
C GLY A 296 67.91 15.69 1.12
N SER A 297 68.39 15.48 -0.11
CA SER A 297 67.70 15.07 -1.37
C SER A 297 66.65 13.94 -1.25
N THR A 298 65.60 13.79 -2.08
CA THR A 298 65.07 14.57 -3.25
C THR A 298 63.67 14.02 -3.61
N GLY A 299 62.74 14.85 -4.10
CA GLY A 299 61.48 14.39 -4.70
C GLY A 299 60.47 15.53 -4.91
N TYR A 300 60.10 15.82 -6.15
CA TYR A 300 59.27 16.98 -6.50
C TYR A 300 57.77 16.80 -6.17
N ALA A 301 57.19 17.79 -5.50
CA ALA A 301 55.79 18.18 -5.63
C ALA A 301 55.70 19.72 -5.51
N ALA A 302 55.00 20.39 -6.44
CA ALA A 302 55.10 21.84 -6.60
C ALA A 302 54.13 22.63 -5.70
N ASN A 303 54.73 23.36 -4.77
CA ASN A 303 54.27 24.59 -4.14
C ASN A 303 53.99 25.73 -5.17
N SER A 304 53.23 26.79 -4.91
CA SER A 304 52.21 27.13 -3.89
C SER A 304 51.62 28.51 -4.20
N SER A 305 50.38 28.82 -3.77
CA SER A 305 49.95 30.12 -3.18
C SER A 305 48.43 30.13 -2.95
N SER A 306 47.88 30.78 -1.91
CA SER A 306 48.50 31.45 -0.76
C SER A 306 47.67 31.18 0.51
N ALA A 307 48.30 30.63 1.55
CA ALA A 307 47.66 30.39 2.85
C ALA A 307 47.94 31.56 3.79
N GLN A 308 46.96 32.45 3.99
CA GLN A 308 46.99 33.41 5.10
C GLN A 308 46.33 32.80 6.34
N VAL A 309 47.10 32.68 7.43
CA VAL A 309 46.60 32.23 8.73
C VAL A 309 46.07 33.44 9.50
N ASN A 310 44.78 33.73 9.37
CA ASN A 310 44.11 34.70 10.23
C ASN A 310 43.69 34.03 11.55
N PRO A 311 44.05 34.59 12.73
CA PRO A 311 43.47 34.14 14.00
C PRO A 311 41.98 34.51 14.04
N ALA A 312 41.16 33.64 14.65
CA ALA A 312 39.71 33.74 14.57
C ALA A 312 39.17 35.02 15.23
N SER A 313 38.68 35.97 14.42
CA SER A 313 37.70 36.96 14.86
C SER A 313 36.39 36.25 15.16
N PHE A 314 35.84 36.44 16.37
CA PHE A 314 34.58 35.83 16.81
C PHE A 314 33.38 36.38 16.01
N GLN A 315 33.13 35.80 14.85
CA GLN A 315 31.83 35.80 14.19
C GLN A 315 31.25 34.40 14.33
N LEU A 316 30.29 34.26 15.24
CA LEU A 316 29.44 33.07 15.30
C LEU A 316 28.60 33.04 14.02
N ASN A 317 28.95 32.16 13.09
CA ASN A 317 28.09 31.83 11.96
C ASN A 317 26.86 31.10 12.54
N THR A 318 25.76 31.83 12.73
CA THR A 318 24.52 31.37 13.37
C THR A 318 23.64 30.50 12.46
N SER A 319 24.26 29.62 11.66
CA SER A 319 23.54 28.58 10.93
C SER A 319 23.19 27.42 11.88
N PRO A 320 22.00 26.80 11.75
CA PRO A 320 21.72 25.55 12.44
C PRO A 320 22.77 24.49 12.04
N PRO A 321 23.38 23.76 12.99
CA PRO A 321 24.24 22.63 12.66
C PRO A 321 23.41 21.52 12.01
N ALA A 322 24.06 20.63 11.26
CA ALA A 322 23.39 19.53 10.56
C ALA A 322 22.53 18.66 11.50
N ALA A 323 21.49 18.05 10.95
CA ALA A 323 20.65 17.07 11.63
C ALA A 323 21.51 15.95 12.24
N PRO A 324 21.28 15.57 13.52
CA PRO A 324 21.97 14.46 14.14
C PRO A 324 21.40 13.15 13.60
N GLY A 325 22.21 12.09 13.55
CA GLY A 325 21.86 10.84 12.87
C GLY A 325 22.38 10.78 11.44
N ALA A 326 22.13 9.68 10.74
CA ALA A 326 22.55 9.53 9.35
C ALA A 326 21.51 10.15 8.40
N VAL A 327 21.92 11.19 7.67
CA VAL A 327 21.18 11.73 6.53
C VAL A 327 21.65 11.02 5.26
N SER A 328 20.73 10.69 4.37
CA SER A 328 21.02 10.15 3.04
C SER A 328 19.99 10.61 2.02
N SER A 329 20.35 10.57 0.74
CA SER A 329 19.45 10.96 -0.35
C SER A 329 19.73 10.20 -1.64
N LEU A 330 18.71 10.13 -2.49
CA LEU A 330 18.77 9.55 -3.83
C LEU A 330 17.96 10.41 -4.80
N LYS A 331 18.58 10.84 -5.90
CA LYS A 331 17.90 11.54 -7.00
C LYS A 331 17.60 10.58 -8.14
N PHE A 332 16.33 10.49 -8.52
CA PHE A 332 15.91 9.75 -9.70
C PHE A 332 16.18 10.59 -10.95
N VAL A 333 16.79 9.99 -11.97
CA VAL A 333 17.21 10.70 -13.21
C VAL A 333 16.28 10.35 -14.38
N SER A 334 16.17 9.06 -14.71
CA SER A 334 15.26 8.55 -15.74
C SER A 334 15.05 7.03 -15.59
N GLY A 335 13.93 6.53 -16.12
CA GLY A 335 13.59 5.10 -16.13
C GLY A 335 12.11 4.88 -16.41
N PRO A 336 11.71 3.71 -16.96
CA PRO A 336 10.33 3.48 -17.46
C PRO A 336 9.25 3.50 -16.37
N ASN A 337 9.62 3.22 -15.12
CA ASN A 337 8.72 3.22 -13.97
C ASN A 337 8.70 4.54 -13.18
N ILE A 338 9.53 5.53 -13.54
CA ILE A 338 9.72 6.73 -12.74
C ILE A 338 8.65 7.78 -13.13
N PRO A 339 7.83 8.28 -12.18
CA PRO A 339 6.76 9.21 -12.52
C PRO A 339 7.28 10.51 -13.14
N ALA A 340 6.72 10.88 -14.29
CA ALA A 340 7.07 12.09 -15.01
C ALA A 340 6.62 13.33 -14.23
N GLN A 341 7.53 13.91 -13.43
CA GLN A 341 7.25 15.03 -12.52
C GLN A 341 6.66 16.27 -13.21
N GLY A 342 6.80 16.40 -14.53
CA GLY A 342 6.17 17.47 -15.33
C GLY A 342 4.68 17.25 -15.62
N SER A 343 4.15 16.04 -15.46
CA SER A 343 2.74 15.71 -15.67
C SER A 343 1.91 15.90 -14.39
N GLY A 344 0.59 15.97 -14.57
CA GLY A 344 -0.45 15.92 -13.54
C GLY A 344 -0.35 16.90 -12.36
N MET A 345 -1.30 16.72 -11.44
CA MET A 345 -1.06 16.99 -10.02
C MET A 345 -0.51 15.71 -9.39
N HIS A 346 0.47 15.85 -8.49
CA HIS A 346 1.05 14.71 -7.76
C HIS A 346 0.52 14.69 -6.33
N PHE A 347 0.00 13.55 -5.89
CA PHE A 347 -0.29 13.30 -4.48
C PHE A 347 0.57 12.17 -3.94
N HIS A 348 1.42 12.51 -2.96
CA HIS A 348 2.32 11.57 -2.30
C HIS A 348 1.69 11.03 -1.01
N VAL A 349 1.55 9.71 -0.89
CA VAL A 349 1.11 9.05 0.35
C VAL A 349 1.97 7.83 0.65
N PHE A 350 2.13 7.46 1.91
CA PHE A 350 2.98 6.34 2.32
C PHE A 350 2.13 5.14 2.76
N THR A 351 2.40 3.94 2.23
CA THR A 351 1.82 2.69 2.71
C THR A 351 2.71 1.47 2.50
N SER A 352 2.64 0.51 3.43
CA SER A 352 3.15 -0.86 3.23
C SER A 352 4.66 -0.96 2.95
N GLY A 353 5.44 0.03 3.41
CA GLY A 353 6.87 0.18 3.11
C GLY A 353 7.19 0.88 1.79
N ASN A 354 6.20 1.47 1.12
CA ASN A 354 6.36 2.16 -0.16
C ASN A 354 5.82 3.60 -0.08
N LEU A 355 6.47 4.49 -0.81
CA LEU A 355 5.91 5.79 -1.14
C LEU A 355 5.11 5.68 -2.44
N LEU A 356 3.83 6.02 -2.42
CA LEU A 356 2.99 6.10 -3.60
C LEU A 356 3.02 7.51 -4.19
N ASP A 357 2.97 7.58 -5.53
CA ASP A 357 2.76 8.80 -6.30
C ASP A 357 1.51 8.61 -7.18
N PHE A 358 0.47 9.39 -6.90
CA PHE A 358 -0.71 9.53 -7.75
C PHE A 358 -0.52 10.74 -8.68
N VAL A 359 -0.19 10.48 -9.94
CA VAL A 359 -0.23 11.49 -10.99
C VAL A 359 -1.67 11.57 -11.50
N THR A 360 -2.42 12.59 -11.09
CA THR A 360 -3.87 12.71 -11.34
C THR A 360 -4.21 13.69 -12.48
N PRO A 361 -5.35 13.51 -13.17
CA PRO A 361 -5.79 14.41 -14.23
C PRO A 361 -5.96 15.88 -13.77
N ALA A 362 -5.79 16.78 -14.73
CA ALA A 362 -5.98 18.21 -14.58
C ALA A 362 -6.65 18.76 -15.87
N VAL A 363 -6.98 20.06 -15.89
CA VAL A 363 -7.73 20.69 -17.01
C VAL A 363 -7.08 20.46 -18.39
N THR A 364 -5.76 20.37 -18.45
CA THR A 364 -4.97 20.16 -19.67
C THR A 364 -4.31 18.76 -19.76
N ILE A 365 -4.60 17.85 -18.82
CA ILE A 365 -3.81 16.62 -18.63
C ILE A 365 -4.75 15.41 -18.56
N THR A 366 -4.62 14.51 -19.54
CA THR A 366 -5.58 13.42 -19.74
C THR A 366 -5.28 12.23 -18.82
N PRO A 367 -6.25 11.32 -18.60
CA PRO A 367 -5.98 10.05 -17.95
C PRO A 367 -4.92 9.15 -18.65
N ALA A 368 -4.46 9.47 -19.87
CA ALA A 368 -3.34 8.77 -20.51
C ALA A 368 -1.98 9.20 -19.93
N ASP A 369 -1.87 10.44 -19.48
CA ASP A 369 -0.64 11.07 -18.96
C ASP A 369 -0.48 10.89 -17.43
N CYS A 370 -1.42 10.15 -16.84
CA CYS A 370 -1.64 9.94 -15.41
C CYS A 370 -1.25 8.51 -15.02
N SER A 371 -0.93 8.28 -13.74
CA SER A 371 -0.58 6.93 -13.24
C SER A 371 -0.71 6.80 -11.72
N LEU A 372 -0.71 5.57 -11.23
CA LEU A 372 -0.33 5.25 -9.85
C LEU A 372 0.99 4.49 -9.89
N SER A 373 1.99 5.04 -9.21
CA SER A 373 3.33 4.45 -9.08
C SER A 373 3.73 4.29 -7.61
N SER A 374 4.67 3.40 -7.35
CA SER A 374 5.12 3.00 -6.03
C SER A 374 6.63 2.88 -5.99
N LEU A 375 7.26 3.59 -5.04
CA LEU A 375 8.67 3.47 -4.70
C LEU A 375 8.80 2.62 -3.43
N ASP A 376 9.32 1.41 -3.57
CA ASP A 376 9.71 0.58 -2.43
C ASP A 376 10.89 1.25 -1.69
N LEU A 377 10.72 1.56 -0.41
CA LEU A 377 11.71 2.28 0.39
C LEU A 377 12.89 1.41 0.84
N ASP A 378 12.76 0.08 0.77
CA ASP A 378 13.83 -0.85 1.17
C ASP A 378 14.72 -1.25 -0.01
N THR A 379 14.19 -1.29 -1.24
CA THR A 379 15.01 -1.50 -2.46
C THR A 379 15.31 -0.22 -3.26
N LEU A 380 14.65 0.90 -2.93
CA LEU A 380 14.69 2.19 -3.64
C LEU A 380 14.35 2.09 -5.14
N ARG A 381 13.43 1.17 -5.49
CA ARG A 381 12.98 0.93 -6.87
C ARG A 381 11.57 1.41 -7.11
N TRP A 382 11.42 2.26 -8.13
CA TRP A 382 10.12 2.64 -8.68
C TRP A 382 9.49 1.51 -9.48
N GLN A 383 8.18 1.37 -9.30
CA GLN A 383 7.31 0.42 -9.98
C GLN A 383 6.01 1.13 -10.35
N LYS A 384 5.60 1.11 -11.63
CA LYS A 384 4.23 1.52 -11.96
C LYS A 384 3.27 0.43 -11.45
N LEU A 385 2.20 0.82 -10.77
CA LEU A 385 1.16 -0.11 -10.30
C LEU A 385 -0.02 -0.15 -11.27
N ALA A 386 -0.43 0.98 -11.83
CA ALA A 386 -1.52 1.08 -12.80
C ALA A 386 -1.42 2.34 -13.66
N GLU A 387 -2.00 2.28 -14.86
CA GLU A 387 -2.10 3.42 -15.77
C GLU A 387 -3.32 4.29 -15.43
N GLY A 388 -3.23 5.60 -15.71
CA GLY A 388 -4.28 6.54 -15.33
C GLY A 388 -5.64 6.27 -15.97
N ARG A 389 -5.68 5.64 -17.16
CA ARG A 389 -6.92 5.23 -17.84
C ARG A 389 -7.70 4.15 -17.06
N GLU A 390 -7.01 3.38 -16.21
CA GLU A 390 -7.58 2.30 -15.40
C GLU A 390 -8.21 2.84 -14.11
N ILE A 391 -7.53 3.79 -13.46
CA ILE A 391 -7.95 4.42 -12.21
C ILE A 391 -8.98 5.52 -12.46
N PHE A 392 -8.59 6.54 -13.22
CA PHE A 392 -9.31 7.80 -13.30
C PHE A 392 -10.45 7.75 -14.31
N ARG A 393 -11.36 8.72 -14.20
CA ARG A 393 -12.35 9.05 -15.22
C ARG A 393 -11.97 10.39 -15.82
N SER A 394 -12.11 10.56 -17.12
CA SER A 394 -12.02 11.87 -17.77
C SER A 394 -13.07 12.82 -17.20
N GLY A 395 -12.78 14.12 -17.20
CA GLY A 395 -13.73 15.14 -16.75
C GLY A 395 -13.76 15.41 -15.24
N TYR A 396 -12.71 15.04 -14.49
CA TYR A 396 -12.57 15.27 -13.04
C TYR A 396 -11.20 15.86 -12.69
N ARG A 397 -11.18 16.81 -11.75
CA ARG A 397 -9.98 17.41 -11.15
C ARG A 397 -9.92 17.06 -9.67
N TRP A 398 -8.73 16.73 -9.19
CA TRP A 398 -8.48 16.29 -7.81
C TRP A 398 -7.66 17.34 -7.07
N HIS A 399 -8.09 17.69 -5.86
CA HIS A 399 -7.52 18.77 -5.05
C HIS A 399 -6.83 18.24 -3.80
N TYR A 400 -7.33 17.14 -3.23
CA TYR A 400 -6.81 16.55 -2.01
C TYR A 400 -6.72 15.03 -2.10
N CYS A 401 -5.69 14.48 -1.47
CA CYS A 401 -5.55 13.04 -1.21
C CYS A 401 -5.44 12.81 0.30
N THR A 402 -6.13 11.81 0.82
CA THR A 402 -5.98 11.36 2.21
C THR A 402 -6.15 9.84 2.28
N MET A 403 -5.67 9.22 3.34
CA MET A 403 -5.52 7.76 3.43
C MET A 403 -5.89 7.26 4.82
N ASN A 404 -6.39 6.03 4.95
CA ASN A 404 -6.65 5.46 6.28
C ASN A 404 -5.36 5.08 7.03
N GLU A 405 -5.48 4.93 8.35
CA GLU A 405 -4.37 4.62 9.27
C GLU A 405 -3.65 3.31 8.89
N ASP A 406 -4.41 2.24 8.62
CA ASP A 406 -3.90 0.97 8.11
C ASP A 406 -3.36 1.03 6.67
N GLY A 407 -3.48 2.16 5.96
CA GLY A 407 -2.87 2.36 4.63
C GLY A 407 -3.40 1.43 3.53
N THR A 408 -4.62 0.92 3.70
CA THR A 408 -5.30 -0.01 2.78
C THR A 408 -6.25 0.69 1.81
N LYS A 409 -6.59 1.96 2.04
CA LYS A 409 -7.44 2.79 1.18
C LYS A 409 -6.91 4.22 1.08
N ALA A 410 -6.89 4.75 -0.14
CA ALA A 410 -6.73 6.17 -0.40
C ALA A 410 -8.06 6.76 -0.94
N TRP A 411 -8.30 8.03 -0.62
CA TRP A 411 -9.41 8.81 -1.15
C TRP A 411 -8.88 10.08 -1.80
N LEU A 412 -9.26 10.29 -3.07
CA LEU A 412 -9.09 11.57 -3.74
C LEU A 412 -10.39 12.36 -3.65
N LEU A 413 -10.29 13.65 -3.32
CA LEU A 413 -11.43 14.57 -3.18
C LEU A 413 -11.31 15.70 -4.21
N GLY A 414 -12.42 16.05 -4.85
CA GLY A 414 -12.42 17.02 -5.94
C GLY A 414 -13.80 17.25 -6.54
N CYS A 415 -13.82 17.56 -7.83
CA CYS A 415 -15.01 17.98 -8.58
C CYS A 415 -14.89 17.63 -10.08
N PRO A 416 -16.00 17.69 -10.83
CA PRO A 416 -15.95 17.66 -12.30
C PRO A 416 -15.17 18.85 -12.87
N THR A 417 -14.64 18.71 -14.09
CA THR A 417 -14.04 19.82 -14.86
C THR A 417 -14.98 20.46 -15.86
N ASP A 418 -16.16 19.85 -16.10
CA ASP A 418 -17.19 20.38 -16.99
C ASP A 418 -18.09 21.37 -16.22
N PRO A 419 -18.14 22.66 -16.59
CA PRO A 419 -19.00 23.65 -15.94
C PRO A 419 -20.50 23.29 -15.94
N ALA A 420 -20.97 22.40 -16.82
CA ALA A 420 -22.35 21.91 -16.83
C ALA A 420 -22.61 20.79 -15.80
N ALA A 421 -21.57 20.14 -15.26
CA ALA A 421 -21.64 19.11 -14.21
C ALA A 421 -21.14 19.61 -12.83
N THR A 422 -20.35 20.69 -12.82
CA THR A 422 -19.93 21.39 -11.62
C THR A 422 -21.12 22.15 -11.01
N ASP A 423 -21.37 21.88 -9.74
CA ASP A 423 -22.42 22.53 -8.94
C ASP A 423 -21.87 23.89 -8.47
N LEU A 424 -21.82 24.86 -9.39
CA LEU A 424 -21.22 26.17 -9.16
C LEU A 424 -22.01 26.94 -8.08
N GLY A 425 -21.30 27.59 -7.16
CA GLY A 425 -21.90 28.29 -6.03
C GLY A 425 -22.85 29.44 -6.38
N PRO A 426 -23.51 30.04 -5.37
CA PRO A 426 -24.44 31.17 -5.58
C PRO A 426 -23.83 32.35 -6.35
N ASN A 427 -22.50 32.50 -6.27
CA ASN A 427 -21.73 33.54 -6.96
C ASN A 427 -21.25 33.13 -8.38
N GLY A 428 -21.46 31.89 -8.81
CA GLY A 428 -21.14 31.38 -10.16
C GLY A 428 -19.68 30.97 -10.40
N PHE A 429 -18.78 31.19 -9.44
CA PHE A 429 -17.33 30.91 -9.57
C PHE A 429 -16.79 29.85 -8.60
N GLU A 430 -17.48 29.59 -7.49
CA GLU A 430 -17.06 28.62 -6.47
C GLU A 430 -17.23 27.18 -6.98
N GLU A 431 -16.12 26.43 -7.06
CA GLU A 431 -16.14 24.96 -7.11
C GLU A 431 -16.21 24.39 -5.68
N TYR A 432 -16.89 23.26 -5.48
CA TYR A 432 -16.93 22.55 -4.18
C TYR A 432 -16.38 21.11 -4.29
N LEU A 433 -15.87 20.57 -3.18
CA LEU A 433 -15.44 19.16 -3.02
C LEU A 433 -16.66 18.21 -3.04
N SER A 434 -17.22 18.11 -4.24
CA SER A 434 -18.51 17.53 -4.60
C SER A 434 -18.42 16.06 -4.95
N ASP A 435 -17.23 15.54 -5.25
CA ASP A 435 -17.01 14.13 -5.53
C ASP A 435 -15.79 13.58 -4.77
N ILE A 436 -15.92 12.34 -4.33
CA ILE A 436 -14.86 11.57 -3.67
C ILE A 436 -14.67 10.24 -4.39
N MET A 437 -13.42 9.83 -4.60
CA MET A 437 -13.06 8.57 -5.25
C MET A 437 -12.28 7.67 -4.31
N GLU A 438 -12.86 6.52 -3.95
CA GLU A 438 -12.22 5.50 -3.13
C GLU A 438 -11.38 4.53 -3.98
N ILE A 439 -10.11 4.41 -3.61
CA ILE A 439 -9.11 3.52 -4.20
C ILE A 439 -8.68 2.49 -3.14
N ASP A 440 -9.02 1.22 -3.36
CA ASP A 440 -8.63 0.10 -2.47
C ASP A 440 -7.22 -0.36 -2.86
N LEU A 441 -6.23 -0.01 -2.05
CA LEU A 441 -4.81 -0.19 -2.36
C LEU A 441 -4.41 -1.67 -2.41
N ARG A 442 -5.19 -2.55 -1.75
CA ARG A 442 -5.01 -4.01 -1.78
C ARG A 442 -5.27 -4.59 -3.17
N LYS A 443 -6.05 -3.90 -4.01
CA LYS A 443 -6.25 -4.27 -5.44
C LYS A 443 -5.01 -4.05 -6.30
N TYR A 444 -4.02 -3.33 -5.79
CA TYR A 444 -2.72 -3.10 -6.40
C TYR A 444 -1.59 -3.80 -5.59
N GLY A 445 -1.94 -4.86 -4.86
CA GLY A 445 -1.01 -5.71 -4.11
C GLY A 445 -0.46 -5.12 -2.81
N LEU A 446 -0.94 -3.97 -2.34
CA LEU A 446 -0.44 -3.33 -1.11
C LEU A 446 -1.13 -3.93 0.13
N LEU A 447 -0.36 -4.41 1.11
CA LEU A 447 -0.89 -5.13 2.27
C LEU A 447 -1.66 -4.24 3.26
N GLY A 448 -1.19 -3.01 3.43
CA GLY A 448 -1.45 -2.17 4.59
C GLY A 448 -0.22 -2.05 5.50
N ASN A 449 -0.22 -1.02 6.34
CA ASN A 449 0.91 -0.60 7.16
C ASN A 449 1.32 -1.63 8.21
N ASP A 450 0.38 -2.29 8.87
CA ASP A 450 0.70 -3.21 9.97
C ASP A 450 1.24 -4.55 9.47
N LEU A 451 0.53 -5.20 8.53
CA LEU A 451 0.99 -6.44 7.88
C LEU A 451 2.38 -6.28 7.24
N ALA A 452 2.71 -5.10 6.70
CA ALA A 452 4.05 -4.82 6.18
C ALA A 452 5.12 -4.68 7.28
N LYS A 453 4.79 -4.16 8.47
CA LYS A 453 5.70 -4.16 9.64
C LYS A 453 5.93 -5.58 10.13
N GLU A 454 4.87 -6.40 10.17
CA GLU A 454 4.93 -7.78 10.64
C GLU A 454 5.83 -8.64 9.76
N ASN A 455 5.65 -8.59 8.43
CA ASN A 455 6.52 -9.33 7.50
C ASN A 455 8.01 -8.91 7.66
N ARG A 456 8.29 -7.63 7.95
CA ARG A 456 9.64 -7.14 8.22
C ARG A 456 10.23 -7.64 9.54
N ALA A 457 9.40 -7.95 10.53
CA ALA A 457 9.84 -8.51 11.81
C ALA A 457 10.29 -9.96 11.64
N ASP A 458 9.49 -10.77 10.94
CA ASP A 458 9.76 -12.19 10.69
C ASP A 458 11.06 -12.38 9.87
N VAL A 459 11.31 -11.54 8.85
CA VAL A 459 12.56 -11.54 8.07
C VAL A 459 13.80 -11.14 8.92
N ARG A 460 13.61 -10.52 10.10
CA ARG A 460 14.70 -10.08 10.98
C ARG A 460 15.08 -11.09 12.08
N THR A 461 14.55 -12.31 12.06
CA THR A 461 14.92 -13.38 13.01
C THR A 461 15.71 -14.54 12.36
N PRO A 462 16.96 -14.33 11.90
CA PRO A 462 17.88 -15.45 11.68
C PRO A 462 18.28 -16.07 13.04
N PHE A 463 18.45 -17.39 13.05
CA PHE A 463 18.75 -18.21 14.23
C PHE A 463 19.79 -17.62 15.19
N THR A 464 19.43 -17.43 16.46
CA THR A 464 20.37 -17.44 17.59
C THR A 464 20.20 -18.74 18.38
N SER A 465 20.71 -19.84 17.80
CA SER A 465 20.68 -21.15 18.45
C SER A 465 21.65 -21.23 19.64
N LEU A 466 21.12 -21.72 20.76
CA LEU A 466 21.81 -22.59 21.73
C LEU A 466 23.29 -22.29 22.03
N SER A 467 23.59 -21.14 22.63
CA SER A 467 24.72 -21.04 23.57
C SER A 467 24.32 -20.23 24.81
N GLY A 468 24.55 -20.79 25.99
CA GLY A 468 23.95 -20.28 27.24
C GLY A 468 24.70 -19.10 27.84
N HIS A 469 24.12 -17.90 27.78
CA HIS A 469 24.44 -16.78 28.66
C HIS A 469 23.15 -16.13 29.18
N SER A 470 23.14 -15.72 30.45
CA SER A 470 21.95 -15.24 31.16
C SER A 470 21.57 -13.79 30.84
N GLY A 471 21.18 -13.54 29.59
CA GLY A 471 20.49 -12.33 29.17
C GLY A 471 18.99 -12.42 29.46
N ARG A 472 18.41 -11.41 30.13
CA ARG A 472 16.98 -11.41 30.50
C ARG A 472 16.11 -10.98 29.31
N SER A 473 15.83 -11.89 28.40
CA SER A 473 14.86 -11.67 27.33
C SER A 473 13.47 -11.37 27.92
N THR A 474 12.90 -10.22 27.57
CA THR A 474 11.47 -9.98 27.72
C THR A 474 10.75 -10.81 26.65
N PRO A 475 9.88 -11.78 27.01
CA PRO A 475 9.13 -12.50 26.00
C PRO A 475 8.21 -11.51 25.28
N GLN A 476 8.27 -11.50 23.94
CA GLN A 476 7.14 -10.98 23.18
C GLN A 476 5.91 -11.84 23.49
N PRO A 477 4.70 -11.25 23.58
CA PRO A 477 3.48 -12.05 23.71
C PRO A 477 3.36 -12.94 22.45
N SER A 478 3.21 -14.25 22.62
CA SER A 478 3.12 -15.16 21.48
C SER A 478 1.88 -14.82 20.62
N ARG A 479 2.00 -14.97 19.29
CA ARG A 479 0.93 -14.68 18.30
C ARG A 479 -0.19 -15.75 18.35
N GLY A 480 -0.80 -15.90 19.52
CA GLY A 480 -1.82 -16.88 19.85
C GLY A 480 -1.31 -18.33 19.85
N LEU A 481 -2.22 -19.25 20.17
CA LEU A 481 -1.94 -20.69 20.31
C LEU A 481 -1.32 -21.34 19.06
N GLY A 482 -1.49 -20.73 17.88
CA GLY A 482 -0.96 -21.25 16.62
C GLY A 482 0.56 -21.11 16.49
N ALA A 483 1.14 -20.00 16.96
CA ALA A 483 2.58 -19.75 16.83
C ALA A 483 3.41 -20.71 17.70
N ASP A 484 3.00 -20.91 18.95
CA ASP A 484 3.69 -21.82 19.88
C ASP A 484 3.57 -23.29 19.41
N LEU A 485 2.47 -23.66 18.74
CA LEU A 485 2.27 -24.98 18.12
C LEU A 485 2.95 -25.13 16.74
N ALA A 486 3.41 -24.05 16.10
CA ALA A 486 4.13 -24.12 14.82
C ALA A 486 5.47 -24.87 14.95
N ILE A 487 6.09 -24.82 16.14
CA ILE A 487 7.31 -25.57 16.49
C ILE A 487 7.07 -27.09 16.43
N LEU A 488 5.81 -27.54 16.55
CA LEU A 488 5.38 -28.94 16.50
C LEU A 488 4.70 -29.29 15.16
N PHE A 489 4.75 -28.39 14.17
CA PHE A 489 4.24 -28.64 12.82
C PHE A 489 5.02 -29.75 12.13
N ASN A 490 4.30 -30.67 11.48
CA ASN A 490 4.86 -31.83 10.78
C ASN A 490 5.69 -32.79 11.65
N VAL A 491 5.57 -32.72 12.98
CA VAL A 491 6.24 -33.64 13.90
C VAL A 491 5.33 -34.85 14.21
N PRO A 492 5.77 -36.10 13.98
CA PRO A 492 4.97 -37.30 14.28
C PRO A 492 4.56 -37.41 15.75
N PRO A 493 3.36 -37.96 16.06
CA PRO A 493 2.82 -38.01 17.41
C PRO A 493 3.67 -38.84 18.39
N GLU A 494 4.45 -39.80 17.89
CA GLU A 494 5.39 -40.62 18.65
C GLU A 494 6.49 -39.77 19.34
N SER A 495 6.80 -38.58 18.79
CA SER A 495 7.72 -37.61 19.40
C SER A 495 7.08 -36.77 20.51
N GLY A 496 5.80 -37.00 20.84
CA GLY A 496 5.06 -36.22 21.84
C GLY A 496 4.52 -34.88 21.35
N SER A 497 4.49 -34.65 20.03
CA SER A 497 4.01 -33.39 19.43
C SER A 497 2.53 -33.11 19.68
N GLY A 498 1.70 -34.15 19.83
CA GLY A 498 0.25 -34.01 19.99
C GLY A 498 -0.53 -33.87 18.68
N THR A 499 0.12 -34.07 17.52
CA THR A 499 -0.54 -34.07 16.21
C THR A 499 -1.55 -35.22 16.10
N ASP A 500 -2.83 -34.89 15.93
CA ASP A 500 -3.95 -35.86 15.98
C ASP A 500 -4.62 -36.11 14.61
N PHE A 501 -4.07 -35.51 13.55
CA PHE A 501 -4.59 -35.58 12.18
C PHE A 501 -3.45 -35.63 11.15
N ILE A 502 -3.68 -36.28 10.00
CA ILE A 502 -2.70 -36.42 8.92
C ILE A 502 -3.27 -35.90 7.60
N VAL A 503 -2.47 -35.13 6.87
CA VAL A 503 -2.78 -34.70 5.49
C VAL A 503 -1.77 -35.31 4.53
N THR A 504 -2.20 -35.74 3.35
CA THR A 504 -1.28 -36.07 2.23
C THR A 504 -1.55 -35.18 1.02
N ALA A 505 -0.57 -35.11 0.13
CA ALA A 505 -0.55 -34.28 -1.07
C ALA A 505 -0.17 -35.13 -2.30
N SER A 506 -0.13 -34.51 -3.48
CA SER A 506 0.44 -35.11 -4.70
C SER A 506 1.98 -35.18 -4.60
N ARG A 507 2.59 -36.16 -5.29
CA ARG A 507 4.06 -36.24 -5.42
C ARG A 507 4.58 -35.30 -6.50
N GLU A 508 5.84 -34.92 -6.35
CA GLU A 508 6.59 -34.13 -7.35
C GLU A 508 7.05 -34.99 -8.53
N ASP A 509 7.30 -36.28 -8.31
CA ASP A 509 7.77 -37.24 -9.33
C ASP A 509 6.65 -37.78 -10.25
N ASP A 510 5.37 -37.54 -9.92
CA ASP A 510 4.24 -37.90 -10.79
C ASP A 510 4.17 -36.88 -11.95
N ASP A 511 5.11 -37.04 -12.88
CA ASP A 511 5.23 -36.26 -14.11
C ASP A 511 3.87 -36.23 -14.82
N TRP A 512 3.48 -35.06 -15.33
CA TRP A 512 2.07 -34.70 -15.55
C TRP A 512 1.49 -35.44 -16.78
N ASP A 513 1.07 -36.70 -16.60
CA ASP A 513 0.67 -37.66 -17.66
C ASP A 513 -0.72 -37.35 -18.29
N ASP A 514 -0.78 -36.18 -18.92
CA ASP A 514 -1.63 -35.61 -20.00
C ASP A 514 -3.16 -35.88 -20.01
N ASN A 515 -3.75 -36.57 -19.03
CA ASN A 515 -5.17 -36.96 -19.03
C ASN A 515 -5.89 -36.87 -17.68
N ALA A 516 -5.21 -36.97 -16.54
CA ALA A 516 -5.87 -37.09 -15.23
C ALA A 516 -6.57 -35.79 -14.77
N ALA A 517 -5.94 -34.62 -14.93
CA ALA A 517 -6.40 -33.36 -14.34
C ALA A 517 -7.48 -32.60 -15.15
N MET A 518 -7.77 -33.01 -16.39
CA MET A 518 -8.64 -32.28 -17.33
C MET A 518 -9.81 -33.11 -17.89
N SER A 519 -9.83 -34.43 -17.66
CA SER A 519 -10.85 -35.33 -18.23
C SER A 519 -12.26 -35.19 -17.61
N SER A 520 -12.42 -34.42 -16.52
CA SER A 520 -13.73 -34.04 -15.98
C SER A 520 -14.48 -32.99 -16.84
N ALA A 521 -13.83 -32.41 -17.86
CA ALA A 521 -14.36 -31.33 -18.68
C ALA A 521 -14.85 -31.77 -20.09
N GLY A 522 -15.30 -33.03 -20.26
CA GLY A 522 -16.02 -33.41 -21.48
C GLY A 522 -16.01 -34.88 -21.85
N SER A 523 -16.83 -35.72 -21.20
CA SER A 523 -17.20 -37.05 -21.72
C SER A 523 -18.52 -37.54 -21.12
N PRO A 524 -19.61 -37.68 -21.93
CA PRO A 524 -20.89 -38.19 -21.46
C PRO A 524 -20.92 -39.73 -21.50
N SER A 525 -20.20 -40.39 -20.59
CA SER A 525 -20.38 -41.82 -20.29
C SER A 525 -20.40 -42.05 -18.78
N GLY A 526 -21.29 -42.93 -18.33
CA GLY A 526 -21.66 -43.04 -16.92
C GLY A 526 -20.70 -43.88 -16.07
N SER A 527 -19.51 -43.37 -15.77
CA SER A 527 -18.68 -43.87 -14.67
C SER A 527 -19.01 -43.14 -13.35
N VAL A 528 -18.83 -43.83 -12.22
CA VAL A 528 -19.08 -43.26 -10.89
C VAL A 528 -17.87 -42.41 -10.47
N VAL A 529 -18.11 -41.15 -10.08
CA VAL A 529 -17.05 -40.30 -9.50
C VAL A 529 -16.61 -40.90 -8.17
N GLN A 530 -15.36 -41.34 -8.11
CA GLN A 530 -14.81 -42.12 -7.01
C GLN A 530 -14.11 -41.19 -6.01
N ASN A 531 -14.86 -40.67 -5.03
CA ASN A 531 -14.41 -39.66 -4.04
C ASN A 531 -13.34 -40.16 -3.04
N TRP A 532 -12.66 -41.27 -3.33
CA TRP A 532 -11.71 -41.93 -2.46
C TRP A 532 -10.49 -42.35 -3.27
N LEU A 533 -9.30 -42.09 -2.73
CA LEU A 533 -8.08 -42.65 -3.29
C LEU A 533 -8.12 -44.18 -3.21
N ALA A 534 -7.56 -44.83 -4.22
CA ALA A 534 -7.28 -46.26 -4.16
C ALA A 534 -6.23 -46.53 -3.05
N PRO A 535 -6.27 -47.69 -2.36
CA PRO A 535 -5.35 -47.99 -1.25
C PRO A 535 -3.86 -48.00 -1.63
N ASP A 536 -3.58 -48.06 -2.93
CA ASP A 536 -2.29 -48.16 -3.62
C ASP A 536 -1.90 -46.88 -4.40
N ALA A 537 -2.65 -45.78 -4.24
CA ALA A 537 -2.36 -44.51 -4.93
C ALA A 537 -1.07 -43.81 -4.42
N SER A 538 -0.38 -43.11 -5.33
CA SER A 538 0.93 -42.47 -5.16
C SER A 538 0.93 -41.17 -4.33
N THR A 539 0.43 -41.20 -3.09
CA THR A 539 0.45 -39.99 -2.23
C THR A 539 1.85 -39.60 -1.76
N SER A 540 2.04 -38.31 -1.46
CA SER A 540 3.23 -37.78 -0.78
C SER A 540 3.48 -38.41 0.60
N GLN A 541 4.63 -38.09 1.18
CA GLN A 541 4.88 -38.28 2.62
C GLN A 541 3.79 -37.59 3.48
N PRO A 542 3.43 -38.17 4.65
CA PRO A 542 2.36 -37.65 5.50
C PRO A 542 2.76 -36.37 6.22
N ILE A 543 1.87 -35.37 6.19
CA ILE A 543 2.01 -34.12 6.93
C ILE A 543 1.24 -34.24 8.25
N HIS A 544 1.97 -34.19 9.37
CA HIS A 544 1.40 -34.33 10.71
C HIS A 544 0.91 -32.99 11.27
N VAL A 545 -0.37 -32.90 11.63
CA VAL A 545 -1.00 -31.63 12.06
C VAL A 545 -2.00 -31.79 13.21
N HIS A 546 -2.23 -30.68 13.92
CA HIS A 546 -3.23 -30.54 14.96
C HIS A 546 -4.59 -30.19 14.34
N LYS A 547 -5.57 -31.09 14.47
CA LYS A 547 -6.97 -30.89 14.08
C LYS A 547 -7.55 -29.58 14.64
N LEU A 548 -7.16 -29.21 15.86
CA LEU A 548 -7.63 -27.99 16.53
C LEU A 548 -7.34 -26.73 15.69
N ILE A 549 -6.14 -26.64 15.10
CA ILE A 549 -5.75 -25.52 14.23
C ILE A 549 -6.55 -25.55 12.92
N LEU A 550 -6.74 -26.73 12.32
CA LEU A 550 -7.56 -26.88 11.11
C LEU A 550 -9.03 -26.46 11.37
N GLN A 551 -9.64 -26.87 12.47
CA GLN A 551 -11.02 -26.48 12.81
C GLN A 551 -11.13 -24.99 13.17
N ALA A 552 -10.11 -24.40 13.79
CA ALA A 552 -10.13 -22.99 14.19
C ALA A 552 -9.85 -22.01 13.04
N ARG A 553 -8.92 -22.33 12.14
CA ARG A 553 -8.45 -21.41 11.08
C ARG A 553 -8.90 -21.77 9.66
N TRP A 554 -9.39 -22.99 9.39
CA TRP A 554 -9.83 -23.41 8.05
C TRP A 554 -11.32 -23.74 8.00
N ALA A 555 -12.14 -22.73 7.69
CA ALA A 555 -13.60 -22.81 7.68
C ALA A 555 -14.20 -23.83 6.68
N HIS A 556 -13.41 -24.37 5.73
CA HIS A 556 -13.82 -25.51 4.92
C HIS A 556 -13.75 -26.82 5.73
N PHE A 557 -12.59 -27.13 6.31
CA PHE A 557 -12.37 -28.28 7.16
C PHE A 557 -13.29 -28.28 8.38
N ALA A 558 -13.51 -27.13 9.01
CA ALA A 558 -14.45 -27.00 10.13
C ALA A 558 -15.86 -27.49 9.77
N ARG A 559 -16.38 -27.14 8.59
CA ARG A 559 -17.70 -27.59 8.10
C ARG A 559 -17.71 -29.09 7.80
N LEU A 560 -16.71 -29.56 7.06
CA LEU A 560 -16.59 -30.96 6.63
C LEU A 560 -16.39 -31.93 7.82
N TYR A 561 -15.57 -31.55 8.81
CA TYR A 561 -15.36 -32.33 10.02
C TYR A 561 -16.61 -32.33 10.93
N ASN A 562 -17.27 -31.18 11.09
CA ASN A 562 -18.51 -31.08 11.87
C ASN A 562 -19.70 -31.81 11.20
N ALA A 563 -19.66 -31.99 9.88
CA ALA A 563 -20.61 -32.81 9.12
C ALA A 563 -20.35 -34.33 9.23
N GLN A 564 -19.38 -34.76 10.05
CA GLN A 564 -19.01 -36.17 10.28
C GLN A 564 -18.69 -36.93 8.99
N MET A 565 -17.99 -36.27 8.05
CA MET A 565 -17.52 -36.88 6.80
C MET A 565 -16.39 -37.91 7.03
N ALA A 566 -15.75 -38.37 5.95
CA ALA A 566 -14.71 -39.40 5.98
C ALA A 566 -13.61 -39.09 7.00
N GLU A 567 -13.12 -37.86 6.98
CA GLU A 567 -12.03 -37.29 7.78
C GLU A 567 -12.30 -37.35 9.28
N PHE A 568 -13.58 -37.27 9.70
CA PHE A 568 -13.98 -37.45 11.09
C PHE A 568 -13.63 -38.84 11.61
N HIS A 569 -13.78 -39.85 10.74
CA HIS A 569 -13.61 -41.27 11.04
C HIS A 569 -12.18 -41.77 10.77
N THR A 570 -11.56 -41.32 9.69
CA THR A 570 -10.20 -41.76 9.27
C THR A 570 -9.07 -41.01 9.95
N LYS A 571 -9.32 -39.77 10.41
CA LYS A 571 -8.29 -38.78 10.79
C LYS A 571 -7.26 -38.49 9.68
N LYS A 572 -7.63 -38.73 8.42
CA LYS A 572 -6.79 -38.57 7.23
C LYS A 572 -7.57 -37.86 6.12
N MET A 573 -6.90 -36.94 5.41
CA MET A 573 -7.40 -36.34 4.17
C MET A 573 -6.29 -36.22 3.13
N HIS A 574 -6.66 -36.13 1.87
CA HIS A 574 -5.74 -35.80 0.78
C HIS A 574 -6.16 -34.51 0.07
N ILE A 575 -5.18 -33.66 -0.24
CA ILE A 575 -5.35 -32.43 -1.04
C ILE A 575 -4.62 -32.66 -2.38
N PRO A 576 -5.30 -32.60 -3.54
CA PRO A 576 -4.73 -32.96 -4.85
C PRO A 576 -3.84 -31.86 -5.46
N GLU A 577 -2.89 -31.36 -4.67
CA GLU A 577 -1.96 -30.28 -4.99
C GLU A 577 -0.52 -30.70 -4.64
N PRO A 578 0.53 -30.05 -5.16
CA PRO A 578 1.93 -30.40 -4.87
C PRO A 578 2.27 -30.35 -3.37
N TYR A 579 3.10 -31.30 -2.91
CA TYR A 579 3.52 -31.39 -1.50
C TYR A 579 4.05 -30.08 -0.89
N PRO A 580 4.93 -29.29 -1.56
CA PRO A 580 5.42 -28.02 -1.00
C PRO A 580 4.30 -26.99 -0.81
N VAL A 581 3.40 -26.86 -1.79
CA VAL A 581 2.21 -25.99 -1.75
C VAL A 581 1.30 -26.36 -0.58
N VAL A 582 1.03 -27.65 -0.37
CA VAL A 582 0.20 -28.14 0.74
C VAL A 582 0.90 -27.95 2.09
N LYS A 583 2.21 -28.19 2.18
CA LYS A 583 3.03 -27.93 3.38
C LYS A 583 2.96 -26.44 3.76
N ALA A 584 3.17 -25.54 2.81
CA ALA A 584 3.11 -24.09 3.01
C ALA A 584 1.70 -23.62 3.42
N PHE A 585 0.64 -24.13 2.76
CA PHE A 585 -0.75 -23.86 3.12
C PHE A 585 -1.08 -24.27 4.56
N LEU A 586 -0.68 -25.48 4.95
CA LEU A 586 -0.94 -25.98 6.30
C LEU A 586 -0.12 -25.23 7.35
N TYR A 587 1.13 -24.84 7.07
CA TYR A 587 1.96 -24.04 7.97
C TYR A 587 1.40 -22.63 8.19
N TYR A 588 0.93 -21.98 7.11
CA TYR A 588 0.25 -20.69 7.20
C TYR A 588 -0.95 -20.71 8.18
N LEU A 589 -1.67 -21.83 8.30
CA LEU A 589 -2.75 -21.95 9.29
C LEU A 589 -2.26 -21.88 10.76
N TYR A 590 -0.97 -22.10 11.04
CA TYR A 590 -0.35 -21.92 12.36
C TYR A 590 0.19 -20.50 12.55
N THR A 591 0.93 -19.98 11.57
CA THR A 591 1.72 -18.75 11.70
C THR A 591 1.04 -17.48 11.20
N ASP A 592 0.03 -17.60 10.34
CA ASP A 592 -0.54 -16.51 9.50
C ASP A 592 0.51 -15.84 8.58
N SER A 593 1.63 -16.52 8.30
CA SER A 593 2.75 -16.04 7.48
C SER A 593 3.10 -17.05 6.37
N ILE A 594 3.54 -16.56 5.22
CA ILE A 594 3.98 -17.36 4.05
C ILE A 594 5.50 -17.56 3.98
N HIS A 595 6.23 -17.13 5.02
CA HIS A 595 7.66 -17.32 5.15
C HIS A 595 7.94 -18.51 6.08
N MET A 596 8.53 -19.57 5.53
CA MET A 596 9.03 -20.74 6.25
C MET A 596 10.56 -20.72 6.28
N ASP A 597 11.19 -21.51 7.16
CA ASP A 597 12.65 -21.72 7.12
C ASP A 597 13.10 -22.29 5.77
N ASP A 598 12.36 -23.27 5.24
CA ASP A 598 12.37 -23.65 3.82
C ASP A 598 11.54 -22.62 3.03
N VAL A 599 12.09 -21.44 2.73
CA VAL A 599 11.36 -20.35 2.06
C VAL A 599 10.70 -20.87 0.77
N PRO A 600 9.35 -20.85 0.65
CA PRO A 600 8.67 -21.41 -0.51
C PRO A 600 9.08 -20.69 -1.79
N GLU A 601 9.28 -21.46 -2.86
CA GLU A 601 9.64 -20.92 -4.17
C GLU A 601 8.49 -20.07 -4.74
N LEU A 602 8.77 -19.19 -5.71
CA LEU A 602 7.70 -18.38 -6.32
C LEU A 602 6.66 -19.25 -7.05
N ASN A 603 7.07 -20.44 -7.52
CA ASN A 603 6.19 -21.49 -7.98
C ASN A 603 5.21 -21.96 -6.88
N ASP A 604 5.70 -22.23 -5.67
CA ASP A 604 4.87 -22.65 -4.53
C ASP A 604 3.91 -21.55 -4.09
N VAL A 605 4.39 -20.29 -4.04
CA VAL A 605 3.55 -19.13 -3.71
C VAL A 605 2.46 -18.90 -4.77
N ALA A 606 2.72 -19.25 -6.04
CA ALA A 606 1.72 -19.22 -7.11
C ALA A 606 0.69 -20.35 -6.99
N GLY A 607 1.07 -21.56 -6.56
CA GLY A 607 0.11 -22.62 -6.20
C GLY A 607 -0.72 -22.26 -4.95
N LEU A 608 -0.06 -21.66 -3.95
CA LEU A 608 -0.69 -21.18 -2.71
C LEU A 608 -1.71 -20.07 -2.98
N LEU A 609 -1.47 -19.22 -3.99
CA LEU A 609 -2.44 -18.23 -4.49
C LEU A 609 -3.72 -18.92 -5.00
N VAL A 610 -3.59 -20.00 -5.78
CA VAL A 610 -4.74 -20.77 -6.28
C VAL A 610 -5.52 -21.40 -5.12
N LEU A 611 -4.83 -22.07 -4.17
CA LEU A 611 -5.46 -22.63 -2.96
C LEU A 611 -6.18 -21.57 -2.12
N SER A 612 -5.60 -20.37 -1.98
CA SER A 612 -6.22 -19.27 -1.22
C SER A 612 -7.55 -18.82 -1.82
N ASN A 613 -7.72 -18.94 -3.15
CA ASN A 613 -8.98 -18.67 -3.83
C ASN A 613 -9.96 -19.84 -3.68
N ILE A 614 -9.51 -21.08 -3.90
CA ILE A 614 -10.32 -22.31 -3.77
C ILE A 614 -10.95 -22.42 -2.38
N TYR A 615 -10.17 -22.19 -1.32
CA TYR A 615 -10.66 -22.25 0.07
C TYR A 615 -11.18 -20.91 0.60
N ASN A 616 -11.18 -19.86 -0.23
CA ASN A 616 -11.62 -18.50 0.11
C ASN A 616 -11.00 -17.98 1.42
N ILE A 617 -9.67 -17.83 1.43
CA ILE A 617 -8.88 -17.26 2.53
C ILE A 617 -8.26 -15.94 2.04
N PRO A 618 -8.91 -14.77 2.25
CA PRO A 618 -8.50 -13.51 1.63
C PRO A 618 -7.14 -12.98 2.13
N HIS A 619 -6.76 -13.26 3.38
CA HIS A 619 -5.48 -12.80 3.93
C HIS A 619 -4.30 -13.46 3.22
N LEU A 620 -4.30 -14.80 3.17
CA LEU A 620 -3.35 -15.59 2.38
C LEU A 620 -3.26 -15.10 0.92
N ARG A 621 -4.39 -14.84 0.27
CA ARG A 621 -4.42 -14.36 -1.12
C ARG A 621 -3.70 -13.02 -1.27
N LEU A 622 -3.92 -12.09 -0.35
CA LEU A 622 -3.25 -10.78 -0.33
C LEU A 622 -1.73 -10.89 -0.09
N LEU A 623 -1.30 -11.78 0.80
CA LEU A 623 0.13 -12.07 1.04
C LEU A 623 0.80 -12.65 -0.22
N CYS A 624 0.17 -13.64 -0.87
CA CYS A 624 0.65 -14.21 -2.13
C CYS A 624 0.75 -13.14 -3.23
N VAL A 625 -0.27 -12.30 -3.41
CA VAL A 625 -0.25 -11.22 -4.42
C VAL A 625 0.87 -10.22 -4.16
N ASN A 626 1.07 -9.78 -2.91
CA ASN A 626 2.16 -8.84 -2.58
C ASN A 626 3.52 -9.45 -2.93
N ARG A 627 3.80 -10.69 -2.49
CA ARG A 627 5.09 -11.34 -2.70
C ARG A 627 5.37 -11.59 -4.18
N LEU A 628 4.43 -12.21 -4.89
CA LEU A 628 4.53 -12.46 -6.33
C LEU A 628 4.70 -11.16 -7.13
N SER A 629 4.03 -10.06 -6.75
CA SER A 629 4.17 -8.78 -7.45
C SER A 629 5.53 -8.10 -7.26
N LYS A 630 6.22 -8.36 -6.13
CA LYS A 630 7.52 -7.77 -5.77
C LYS A 630 8.71 -8.58 -6.28
N GLU A 631 8.63 -9.91 -6.16
CA GLU A 631 9.75 -10.84 -6.45
C GLU A 631 9.70 -11.39 -7.90
N MET A 632 8.76 -10.94 -8.74
CA MET A 632 8.56 -11.43 -10.11
C MET A 632 9.84 -11.41 -10.97
N ASP A 633 10.20 -12.59 -11.47
CA ASP A 633 11.33 -12.84 -12.35
C ASP A 633 10.91 -13.44 -13.71
N VAL A 634 11.88 -13.68 -14.59
CA VAL A 634 11.68 -14.23 -15.93
C VAL A 634 11.21 -15.69 -15.92
N GLU A 635 11.57 -16.47 -14.90
CA GLU A 635 11.29 -17.90 -14.80
C GLU A 635 9.86 -18.17 -14.34
N HIS A 636 9.41 -17.41 -13.35
CA HIS A 636 8.13 -17.56 -12.66
C HIS A 636 7.00 -16.68 -13.23
N ALA A 637 7.28 -15.69 -14.08
CA ALA A 637 6.24 -14.77 -14.60
C ALA A 637 5.08 -15.50 -15.32
N CYS A 638 5.35 -16.52 -16.14
CA CYS A 638 4.29 -17.29 -16.81
C CYS A 638 3.41 -18.09 -15.84
N ILE A 639 4.02 -18.69 -14.81
CA ILE A 639 3.31 -19.43 -13.77
C ILE A 639 2.46 -18.45 -12.94
N THR A 640 3.04 -17.30 -12.58
CA THR A 640 2.37 -16.20 -11.87
C THR A 640 1.18 -15.67 -12.65
N TRP A 641 1.32 -15.41 -13.96
CA TRP A 641 0.23 -14.98 -14.84
C TRP A 641 -0.92 -16.01 -14.87
N HIS A 642 -0.59 -17.30 -15.06
CA HIS A 642 -1.58 -18.36 -15.13
C HIS A 642 -2.32 -18.55 -13.79
N SER A 643 -1.57 -18.68 -12.70
CA SER A 643 -2.13 -18.85 -11.35
C SER A 643 -2.93 -17.63 -10.89
N ALA A 644 -2.54 -16.40 -11.25
CA ALA A 644 -3.34 -15.20 -11.01
C ALA A 644 -4.65 -15.21 -11.81
N GLY A 645 -4.62 -15.75 -13.04
CA GLY A 645 -5.83 -16.00 -13.84
C GLY A 645 -6.78 -17.01 -13.18
N VAL A 646 -6.27 -18.14 -12.69
CA VAL A 646 -7.06 -19.17 -11.99
C VAL A 646 -7.57 -18.66 -10.62
N ALA A 647 -6.78 -17.85 -9.92
CA ALA A 647 -7.15 -17.20 -8.66
C ALA A 647 -8.09 -15.99 -8.83
N ASN A 648 -8.39 -15.57 -10.06
CA ASN A 648 -9.18 -14.40 -10.40
C ASN A 648 -8.64 -13.08 -9.77
N GLU A 649 -7.32 -12.93 -9.68
CA GLU A 649 -6.64 -11.69 -9.26
C GLU A 649 -6.09 -10.96 -10.49
N GLU A 650 -6.99 -10.26 -11.19
CA GLU A 650 -6.75 -9.66 -12.51
C GLU A 650 -5.56 -8.69 -12.53
N TRP A 651 -5.35 -7.88 -11.49
CA TRP A 651 -4.23 -6.94 -11.44
C TRP A 651 -2.88 -7.67 -11.51
N LEU A 652 -2.72 -8.76 -10.75
CA LEU A 652 -1.50 -9.56 -10.78
C LEU A 652 -1.35 -10.28 -12.13
N ARG A 653 -2.45 -10.80 -12.70
CA ARG A 653 -2.46 -11.38 -14.06
C ARG A 653 -1.95 -10.35 -15.07
N LYS A 654 -2.54 -9.15 -15.12
CA LYS A 654 -2.18 -8.13 -16.11
C LYS A 654 -0.74 -7.63 -15.92
N ARG A 655 -0.30 -7.43 -14.68
CA ARG A 655 1.09 -7.08 -14.34
C ARG A 655 2.07 -8.16 -14.83
N ALA A 656 1.74 -9.44 -14.63
CA ALA A 656 2.55 -10.56 -15.09
C ALA A 656 2.52 -10.70 -16.62
N ALA A 657 1.39 -10.45 -17.29
CA ALA A 657 1.30 -10.40 -18.75
C ALA A 657 2.24 -9.35 -19.34
N ASN A 658 2.18 -8.10 -18.85
CA ASN A 658 3.05 -7.02 -19.30
C ASN A 658 4.54 -7.36 -19.11
N TYR A 659 4.92 -8.00 -17.98
CA TYR A 659 6.28 -8.46 -17.74
C TYR A 659 6.68 -9.62 -18.68
N CYS A 660 5.78 -10.57 -18.92
CA CYS A 660 5.98 -11.66 -19.89
C CYS A 660 6.22 -11.11 -21.31
N LEU A 661 5.51 -10.08 -21.73
CA LEU A 661 5.62 -9.46 -23.05
C LEU A 661 6.91 -8.63 -23.18
N LEU A 662 7.21 -7.76 -22.21
CA LEU A 662 8.46 -6.98 -22.13
C LEU A 662 9.72 -7.87 -22.13
N HIS A 663 9.63 -9.11 -21.67
CA HIS A 663 10.74 -10.07 -21.60
C HIS A 663 10.52 -11.33 -22.46
N TRP A 664 9.59 -11.27 -23.43
CA TRP A 664 9.08 -12.41 -24.20
C TRP A 664 10.16 -13.37 -24.70
N GLY A 665 11.20 -12.83 -25.35
CA GLY A 665 12.29 -13.64 -25.90
C GLY A 665 13.08 -14.47 -24.88
N ARG A 666 13.04 -14.14 -23.58
CA ARG A 666 13.59 -14.99 -22.51
C ARG A 666 12.52 -15.91 -21.95
N VAL A 667 11.33 -15.37 -21.70
CA VAL A 667 10.18 -16.04 -21.07
C VAL A 667 9.74 -17.28 -21.87
N VAL A 668 9.68 -17.21 -23.20
CA VAL A 668 9.30 -18.37 -24.05
C VAL A 668 10.28 -19.57 -24.01
N ARG A 669 11.39 -19.46 -23.29
CA ARG A 669 12.41 -20.51 -23.12
C ARG A 669 12.42 -21.15 -21.74
N THR A 670 11.55 -20.71 -20.82
CA THR A 670 11.51 -21.22 -19.43
C THR A 670 10.63 -22.46 -19.32
N GLN A 671 10.89 -23.29 -18.32
CA GLN A 671 10.02 -24.43 -18.01
C GLN A 671 8.60 -23.98 -17.65
N GLY A 672 8.46 -22.82 -17.00
CA GLY A 672 7.17 -22.21 -16.69
C GLY A 672 6.32 -21.91 -17.93
N PHE A 673 6.92 -21.43 -19.03
CA PHE A 673 6.20 -21.25 -20.30
C PHE A 673 5.89 -22.58 -20.99
N LEU A 674 6.87 -23.49 -21.06
CA LEU A 674 6.72 -24.78 -21.74
C LEU A 674 5.68 -25.70 -21.09
N LYS A 675 5.41 -25.54 -19.79
CA LYS A 675 4.36 -26.27 -19.04
C LYS A 675 2.97 -25.61 -19.09
N LEU A 676 2.78 -24.48 -19.78
CA LEU A 676 1.46 -23.85 -19.88
C LEU A 676 0.48 -24.67 -20.75
N PRO A 677 -0.80 -24.81 -20.36
CA PRO A 677 -1.83 -25.41 -21.21
C PRO A 677 -1.94 -24.70 -22.58
N ARG A 678 -2.26 -25.45 -23.65
CA ARG A 678 -2.36 -24.88 -25.02
C ARG A 678 -3.28 -23.66 -25.14
N MET A 679 -4.40 -23.62 -24.41
CA MET A 679 -5.28 -22.44 -24.39
C MET A 679 -4.65 -21.27 -23.64
N ALA A 680 -3.92 -21.53 -22.55
CA ALA A 680 -3.20 -20.51 -21.80
C ALA A 680 -2.04 -19.90 -22.62
N LEU A 681 -1.37 -20.69 -23.46
CA LEU A 681 -0.39 -20.20 -24.44
C LEU A 681 -1.02 -19.27 -25.48
N VAL A 682 -2.22 -19.62 -25.98
CA VAL A 682 -2.97 -18.78 -26.93
C VAL A 682 -3.44 -17.50 -26.25
N ASP A 683 -4.06 -17.58 -25.06
CA ASP A 683 -4.49 -16.44 -24.26
C ASP A 683 -3.33 -15.47 -24.01
N LEU A 684 -2.17 -15.94 -23.53
CA LEU A 684 -1.00 -15.10 -23.27
C LEU A 684 -0.45 -14.44 -24.55
N SER A 685 -0.57 -15.10 -25.71
CA SER A 685 -0.24 -14.48 -27.01
C SER A 685 -1.29 -13.50 -27.55
N GLN A 686 -2.47 -13.44 -26.92
CA GLN A 686 -3.55 -12.50 -27.21
C GLN A 686 -3.69 -11.38 -26.16
N GLU A 687 -3.01 -11.48 -25.02
CA GLU A 687 -2.83 -10.34 -24.10
C GLU A 687 -2.10 -9.23 -24.86
N ILE A 688 -2.77 -8.10 -25.06
CA ILE A 688 -2.25 -7.00 -25.88
C ILE A 688 -1.24 -6.21 -25.06
N ASP A 689 0.04 -6.28 -25.45
CA ASP A 689 1.05 -5.33 -24.98
C ASP A 689 0.56 -3.91 -25.31
N MET A 690 0.58 -3.02 -24.32
CA MET A 690 -0.01 -1.70 -24.45
C MET A 690 0.77 -0.80 -25.43
N GLU A 691 2.05 -1.10 -25.70
CA GLU A 691 2.82 -0.48 -26.79
C GLU A 691 2.45 -1.06 -28.18
N GLY A 692 1.91 -2.29 -28.24
CA GLY A 692 1.46 -2.96 -29.46
C GLY A 692 0.03 -2.62 -29.88
N ARG A 693 -0.71 -1.82 -29.11
CA ARG A 693 -2.09 -1.42 -29.41
C ARG A 693 -2.12 -0.43 -30.57
N VAL A 694 -2.56 -0.87 -31.75
CA VAL A 694 -2.80 0.02 -32.91
C VAL A 694 -3.84 1.09 -32.54
N VAL A 695 -3.37 2.32 -32.37
CA VAL A 695 -4.19 3.48 -32.03
C VAL A 695 -4.99 3.91 -33.27
N GLY A 696 -6.32 3.92 -33.16
CA GLY A 696 -7.19 4.43 -34.22
C GLY A 696 -7.08 5.95 -34.39
N GLY A 697 -7.34 6.47 -35.59
CA GLY A 697 -7.15 7.89 -35.91
C GLY A 697 -7.79 8.87 -34.93
N GLU A 698 -8.99 8.56 -34.42
CA GLU A 698 -9.72 9.37 -33.44
C GLU A 698 -9.01 9.44 -32.06
N GLU A 699 -8.33 8.36 -31.61
CA GLU A 699 -7.47 8.44 -30.41
C GLU A 699 -6.17 9.22 -30.70
N LEU A 700 -5.77 9.32 -31.97
CA LEU A 700 -4.56 10.02 -32.41
C LEU A 700 -4.79 11.54 -32.50
N GLU A 701 -5.99 12.00 -32.86
CA GLU A 701 -6.37 13.43 -32.78
C GLU A 701 -6.42 13.94 -31.33
N VAL A 702 -6.82 13.09 -30.37
CA VAL A 702 -6.86 13.44 -28.93
C VAL A 702 -5.46 13.56 -28.31
N VAL A 703 -4.47 12.83 -28.84
CA VAL A 703 -3.06 12.92 -28.45
C VAL A 703 -2.29 13.96 -29.29
N GLY A 704 -2.78 14.23 -30.49
CA GLY A 704 -2.17 15.08 -31.52
C GLY A 704 -2.34 16.58 -31.30
N GLY A 705 -2.09 17.08 -30.09
CA GLY A 705 -2.09 18.52 -29.74
C GLY A 705 -0.97 19.36 -30.39
N VAL A 706 -0.48 18.95 -31.55
CA VAL A 706 0.54 19.67 -32.32
C VAL A 706 -0.15 20.80 -33.09
N GLY A 707 -0.12 22.00 -32.54
CA GLY A 707 -0.63 23.20 -33.18
C GLY A 707 0.10 23.51 -34.49
N GLY A 708 -0.48 23.06 -35.61
CA GLY A 708 -0.04 23.41 -36.96
C GLY A 708 -0.29 24.89 -37.25
N GLY A 709 0.64 25.75 -36.82
CA GLY A 709 0.56 27.19 -37.03
C GLY A 709 0.70 27.57 -38.50
N GLU A 710 -0.43 27.76 -39.19
CA GLU A 710 -0.47 28.27 -40.56
C GLU A 710 0.06 29.71 -40.64
N VAL A 711 1.35 29.88 -40.94
CA VAL A 711 1.94 31.18 -41.28
C VAL A 711 1.76 31.45 -42.78
N TRP A 712 0.56 31.85 -43.19
CA TRP A 712 0.29 32.33 -44.54
C TRP A 712 0.90 33.74 -44.76
N GLY A 713 2.15 33.77 -45.22
CA GLY A 713 3.01 34.96 -45.24
C GLY A 713 3.49 35.48 -46.61
N TRP A 714 2.63 35.45 -47.64
CA TRP A 714 2.70 36.26 -48.87
C TRP A 714 4.07 36.53 -49.56
N GLY A 715 4.33 35.77 -50.64
CA GLY A 715 5.12 36.21 -51.81
C GLY A 715 6.64 35.97 -51.78
N GLY A 716 7.31 35.66 -52.89
CA GLY A 716 6.79 35.30 -54.22
C GLY A 716 7.74 35.70 -55.37
N VAL A 717 8.13 34.74 -56.22
CA VAL A 717 9.08 34.88 -57.35
C VAL A 717 10.52 35.19 -56.90
N GLY A 718 11.59 34.63 -57.47
CA GLY A 718 11.74 33.58 -58.48
C GLY A 718 13.20 33.51 -58.97
N GLU A 719 13.50 32.52 -59.83
CA GLU A 719 14.80 32.30 -60.52
C GLU A 719 16.02 31.86 -59.69
N GLU A 720 17.01 31.45 -60.48
CA GLU A 720 18.30 30.76 -60.30
C GLU A 720 19.25 31.44 -59.28
N VAL A 721 20.29 30.80 -58.72
CA VAL A 721 21.21 29.74 -59.23
C VAL A 721 21.57 28.73 -58.14
#